data_AF-A0A931AK94-F1
#
_entry.id   AF-A0A931AK94-F1
#
_cell.length_a   1.000
_cell.length_b   1.000
_cell.length_c   1.000
_cell.angle_alpha   90.00
_cell.angle_beta   90.00
_cell.angle_gamma   90.00
#
_symmetry.space_group_name_H-M   'P 1'
#
loop_
_entity.id
_entity.type
_entity.pdbx_description
1 polymer ?
#
loop_
_entity_poly.entity_id
_entity_poly.type
_entity_poly.pdbx_seq_one_letter_code
_entity_poly.pdbx_strand_id
1 'polypeptide(L)'
;MAVDQDLLDRVASTIADLYRSVETALVRTVAQRLRADLPLPSPMQEEKLDAIRKLQASARLILASLQIRRAQLIREAIARAYRSGGDAAVADLPASWFPRSGVGQAARQAVAVVPNARLLENLAQALHRDVGRVDQNILRAPVDAYRAVQAGAAARIASGAYTRREASQAAWARLIDRGIVDFTDRAGRTWKLSSYVEMMGRTNIQRAAVQGQTDRLESIGIDLVYVSDNVQECRVCRPFESKVLRRDAGPTGKIEVEHATQDDVMVTVDVLDTLPGAMAKGLFHPNCRHSISAYLPGVTTLKKGTADPEGDKARQRQRALERRIRAAKEQAVGALTPEAKKDAGARVRAAQAALRAHLAAHPKLKRLPYREQIGAGNVPRGEAPGGPVQDLQPPVQGVLPLDADTTPPARPTPPAPEPAPEPTRPEPAAELTLAERIALGERSRTELSGGMYGDTNLVTLNDGTRVVHKVAKRTHFGDDAKDQVDAEILAGDVARALGIPAPRTHRVGPTELWQEFMPGTLAAKAKKPKDWLTSDDGWRLAFLDALLDYPDRHSYNWLMHRGRIVSIDHGLAFGFWNDEAVNQAAGKPIIHAEGKFWTLLARRPDPPNFHGIGEWIDNDLHPDDIAEARQRLQQLRPEFERMGRRAWWDAMMARLEAIAAHARGTTRRIT
;
A
#
# COMPACT_ATOMS: atom_id res chain seq x y z
N MET A 1 19.55 -9.40 19.66
CA MET A 1 18.61 -8.46 20.31
C MET A 1 17.20 -8.88 19.92
N ALA A 2 16.19 -8.66 20.76
CA ALA A 2 14.81 -8.90 20.33
C ALA A 2 14.43 -7.94 19.18
N VAL A 3 13.53 -8.35 18.28
CA VAL A 3 13.07 -7.50 17.17
C VAL A 3 12.47 -6.21 17.72
N ASP A 4 12.71 -5.07 17.06
CA ASP A 4 12.04 -3.80 17.38
C ASP A 4 10.52 -3.94 17.19
N GLN A 5 9.83 -4.19 18.30
CA GLN A 5 8.39 -4.39 18.32
C GLN A 5 7.61 -3.11 18.00
N ASP A 6 8.19 -1.93 18.24
CA ASP A 6 7.51 -0.67 17.91
C ASP A 6 7.59 -0.40 16.41
N LEU A 7 8.68 -0.79 15.75
CA LEU A 7 8.77 -0.80 14.29
C LEU A 7 7.74 -1.74 13.68
N LEU A 8 7.66 -2.99 14.14
CA LEU A 8 6.67 -3.94 13.63
C LEU A 8 5.24 -3.47 13.84
N ASP A 9 4.94 -2.87 15.00
CA ASP A 9 3.63 -2.30 15.27
C ASP A 9 3.30 -1.12 14.33
N ARG A 10 4.26 -0.25 14.00
CA ARG A 10 4.12 0.85 13.02
C ARG A 10 3.89 0.31 11.61
N VAL A 11 4.62 -0.72 11.22
CA VAL A 11 4.46 -1.35 9.91
C VAL A 11 3.07 -1.99 9.79
N ALA A 12 2.57 -2.61 10.87
CA ALA A 12 1.25 -3.23 10.90
C ALA A 12 0.10 -2.21 10.95
N SER A 13 0.30 -1.08 11.60
CA SER A 13 -0.74 -0.05 11.69
C SER A 13 -1.05 0.60 10.36
N THR A 14 -0.08 0.72 9.45
CA THR A 14 -0.30 1.36 8.14
C THR A 14 -1.42 0.68 7.35
N ILE A 15 -1.47 -0.66 7.36
CA ILE A 15 -2.54 -1.41 6.70
C ILE A 15 -3.86 -1.23 7.45
N ALA A 16 -3.85 -1.32 8.78
CA ALA A 16 -5.05 -1.15 9.59
C ALA A 16 -5.66 0.26 9.45
N ASP A 17 -4.84 1.31 9.40
CA ASP A 17 -5.26 2.70 9.27
C ASP A 17 -5.97 2.98 7.95
N LEU A 18 -5.55 2.31 6.86
CA LEU A 18 -6.25 2.35 5.58
C LEU A 18 -7.68 1.82 5.71
N TYR A 19 -7.87 0.67 6.35
CA TYR A 19 -9.20 0.08 6.58
C TYR A 19 -10.07 0.88 7.56
N ARG A 20 -9.47 1.50 8.57
CA ARG A 20 -10.20 2.39 9.49
C ARG A 20 -10.72 3.65 8.79
N SER A 21 -9.95 4.15 7.82
CA SER A 21 -10.35 5.28 6.99
C SER A 21 -11.55 4.92 6.11
N VAL A 22 -11.54 3.71 5.53
CA VAL A 22 -12.69 3.14 4.81
C VAL A 22 -13.92 3.07 5.71
N GLU A 23 -13.85 2.45 6.89
CA GLU A 23 -14.99 2.37 7.81
C GLU A 23 -15.55 3.75 8.19
N THR A 24 -14.68 4.71 8.48
CA THR A 24 -15.08 6.08 8.83
C THR A 24 -15.80 6.75 7.66
N ALA A 25 -15.33 6.54 6.43
CA ALA A 25 -15.96 7.07 5.23
C ALA A 25 -17.38 6.50 5.05
N LEU A 26 -17.54 5.18 5.16
CA LEU A 26 -18.84 4.52 5.04
C LEU A 26 -19.82 5.01 6.11
N VAL A 27 -19.36 5.18 7.37
CA VAL A 27 -20.19 5.73 8.46
C VAL A 27 -20.67 7.14 8.12
N ARG A 28 -19.80 8.01 7.59
CA ARG A 28 -20.18 9.36 7.17
C ARG A 28 -21.18 9.34 6.02
N THR A 29 -20.93 8.54 4.98
CA THR A 29 -21.81 8.43 3.80
C THR A 29 -23.22 7.98 4.20
N VAL A 30 -23.32 6.94 5.03
CA VAL A 30 -24.63 6.45 5.50
C VAL A 30 -25.30 7.47 6.42
N ALA A 31 -24.56 8.07 7.37
CA ALA A 31 -25.13 9.09 8.25
C ALA A 31 -25.65 10.32 7.48
N GLN A 32 -24.92 10.77 6.46
CA GLN A 32 -25.33 11.89 5.61
C GLN A 32 -26.64 11.57 4.88
N ARG A 33 -26.77 10.36 4.32
CA ARG A 33 -28.00 9.96 3.65
C ARG A 33 -29.17 9.81 4.62
N LEU A 34 -28.95 9.18 5.77
CA LEU A 34 -29.97 9.06 6.81
C LEU A 34 -30.46 10.43 7.30
N ARG A 35 -29.58 11.42 7.46
CA ARG A 35 -29.96 12.79 7.84
C ARG A 35 -30.81 13.48 6.77
N ALA A 36 -30.49 13.29 5.49
CA ALA A 36 -31.27 13.83 4.38
C ALA A 36 -32.70 13.25 4.34
N ASP A 37 -32.88 12.01 4.80
CA ASP A 37 -34.19 11.33 4.80
C ASP A 37 -35.05 11.61 6.06
N LEU A 38 -34.46 12.17 7.13
CA LEU A 38 -35.19 12.49 8.37
C LEU A 38 -36.40 13.45 8.18
N PRO A 39 -36.33 14.53 7.37
CA PRO A 39 -37.43 15.47 7.21
C PRO A 39 -38.52 15.03 6.22
N LEU A 40 -38.27 14.04 5.36
CA LEU A 40 -39.21 13.64 4.31
C LEU A 40 -40.36 12.81 4.90
N PRO A 41 -41.66 13.12 4.66
CA PRO A 41 -42.73 12.16 4.92
C PRO A 41 -42.44 10.88 4.12
N SER A 42 -42.62 9.71 4.73
CA SER A 42 -42.28 8.36 4.21
C SER A 42 -41.72 8.35 2.78
N PRO A 43 -40.38 8.36 2.60
CA PRO A 43 -39.78 8.67 1.30
C PRO A 43 -40.32 7.77 0.20
N MET A 44 -40.59 8.36 -0.96
CA MET A 44 -41.13 7.66 -2.13
C MET A 44 -40.17 6.54 -2.55
N GLN A 45 -40.69 5.54 -3.27
CA GLN A 45 -39.89 4.38 -3.69
C GLN A 45 -38.69 4.83 -4.55
N GLU A 46 -38.85 5.88 -5.36
CA GLU A 46 -37.81 6.45 -6.21
C GLU A 46 -36.65 7.09 -5.42
N GLU A 47 -36.94 7.86 -4.37
CA GLU A 47 -35.93 8.50 -3.51
C GLU A 47 -35.10 7.45 -2.74
N LYS A 48 -35.74 6.34 -2.36
CA LYS A 48 -35.06 5.19 -1.74
C LYS A 48 -34.15 4.46 -2.73
N LEU A 49 -34.58 4.30 -3.98
CA LEU A 49 -33.78 3.68 -5.03
C LEU A 49 -32.56 4.54 -5.38
N ASP A 50 -32.73 5.86 -5.48
CA ASP A 50 -31.63 6.82 -5.64
C ASP A 50 -30.64 6.76 -4.46
N ALA A 51 -31.14 6.67 -3.22
CA ALA A 51 -30.30 6.52 -2.03
C ALA A 51 -29.40 5.28 -2.14
N ILE A 52 -29.98 4.15 -2.51
CA ILE A 52 -29.28 2.88 -2.64
C ILE A 52 -28.23 2.97 -3.76
N ARG A 53 -28.58 3.53 -4.93
CA ARG A 53 -27.64 3.70 -6.06
C ARG A 53 -26.43 4.55 -5.66
N LYS A 54 -26.66 5.67 -4.96
CA LYS A 54 -25.59 6.56 -4.47
C LYS A 54 -24.69 5.89 -3.43
N LEU A 55 -25.27 5.12 -2.51
CA LEU A 55 -24.52 4.33 -1.53
C LEU A 55 -23.65 3.26 -2.20
N GLN A 56 -24.18 2.55 -3.20
CA GLN A 56 -23.42 1.55 -3.96
C GLN A 56 -22.28 2.19 -4.76
N ALA A 57 -22.51 3.33 -5.42
CA ALA A 57 -21.47 4.06 -6.14
C ALA A 57 -20.34 4.51 -5.20
N SER A 58 -20.70 5.06 -4.03
CA SER A 58 -19.73 5.49 -3.01
C SER A 58 -18.91 4.31 -2.48
N ALA A 59 -19.54 3.16 -2.21
CA ALA A 59 -18.86 1.96 -1.74
C ALA A 59 -17.86 1.41 -2.76
N ARG A 60 -18.19 1.44 -4.06
CA ARG A 60 -17.29 1.02 -5.14
C ARG A 60 -16.04 1.89 -5.23
N LEU A 61 -16.20 3.22 -5.17
CA LEU A 61 -15.07 4.16 -5.18
C LEU A 61 -14.15 3.97 -3.97
N ILE A 62 -14.73 3.79 -2.78
CA ILE A 62 -13.98 3.53 -1.55
C ILE A 62 -13.19 2.21 -1.66
N LEU A 63 -13.82 1.15 -2.19
CA LEU A 63 -13.15 -0.14 -2.38
C LEU A 63 -12.03 -0.07 -3.42
N ALA A 64 -12.25 0.59 -4.55
CA ALA A 64 -11.22 0.75 -5.59
C ALA A 64 -9.97 1.47 -5.03
N SER A 65 -10.19 2.56 -4.27
CA SER A 65 -9.09 3.30 -3.61
C SER A 65 -8.32 2.45 -2.60
N LEU A 66 -9.02 1.60 -1.85
CA LEU A 66 -8.43 0.65 -0.90
C LEU A 66 -7.52 -0.37 -1.62
N GLN A 67 -8.01 -0.94 -2.73
CA GLN A 67 -7.33 -2.03 -3.43
C GLN A 67 -6.01 -1.60 -4.06
N ILE A 68 -5.95 -0.43 -4.69
CA ILE A 68 -4.74 0.15 -5.30
C ILE A 68 -3.62 0.24 -4.27
N ARG A 69 -3.92 0.78 -3.09
CA ARG A 69 -2.93 1.03 -2.02
C ARG A 69 -2.47 -0.22 -1.31
N ARG A 70 -3.35 -1.21 -1.16
CA ARG A 70 -3.11 -2.34 -0.27
C ARG A 70 -1.94 -3.21 -0.73
N ALA A 71 -1.86 -3.52 -2.03
CA ALA A 71 -0.88 -4.48 -2.54
C ALA A 71 0.57 -4.02 -2.25
N GLN A 72 0.87 -2.75 -2.53
CA GLN A 72 2.18 -2.16 -2.26
C GLN A 72 2.48 -2.09 -0.77
N LEU A 73 1.52 -1.57 0.02
CA LEU A 73 1.69 -1.46 1.48
C LEU A 73 1.99 -2.80 2.14
N ILE A 74 1.30 -3.86 1.73
CA ILE A 74 1.53 -5.23 2.23
C ILE A 74 2.93 -5.71 1.85
N ARG A 75 3.33 -5.58 0.58
CA ARG A 75 4.66 -6.02 0.10
C ARG A 75 5.78 -5.31 0.86
N GLU A 76 5.71 -3.99 0.99
CA GLU A 76 6.70 -3.23 1.74
C GLU A 76 6.70 -3.56 3.23
N ALA A 77 5.52 -3.79 3.82
CA ALA A 77 5.40 -4.13 5.23
C ALA A 77 6.08 -5.46 5.54
N ILE A 78 5.78 -6.50 4.76
CA ILE A 78 6.39 -7.83 4.90
C ILE A 78 7.90 -7.76 4.68
N ALA A 79 8.35 -7.08 3.62
CA ALA A 79 9.77 -6.97 3.31
C ALA A 79 10.55 -6.20 4.39
N ARG A 80 9.98 -5.12 4.94
CA ARG A 80 10.59 -4.37 6.07
C ARG A 80 10.67 -5.22 7.33
N ALA A 81 9.59 -5.93 7.66
CA ALA A 81 9.52 -6.78 8.84
C ALA A 81 10.54 -7.92 8.79
N TYR A 82 10.63 -8.61 7.65
CA TYR A 82 11.61 -9.67 7.44
C TYR A 82 13.05 -9.18 7.60
N ARG A 83 13.41 -8.06 6.94
CA ARG A 83 14.76 -7.48 7.09
C ARG A 83 15.06 -7.09 8.53
N SER A 84 14.12 -6.41 9.19
CA SER A 84 14.28 -6.05 10.60
C SER A 84 14.47 -7.28 11.50
N GLY A 85 13.79 -8.38 11.21
CA GLY A 85 14.03 -9.67 11.86
C GLY A 85 15.45 -10.16 11.66
N GLY A 86 15.90 -10.27 10.40
CA GLY A 86 17.27 -10.70 10.08
C GLY A 86 18.34 -9.83 10.74
N ASP A 87 18.21 -8.51 10.68
CA ASP A 87 19.15 -7.57 11.30
C ASP A 87 19.22 -7.78 12.83
N ALA A 88 18.06 -7.93 13.49
CA ALA A 88 17.98 -8.14 14.94
C ALA A 88 18.62 -9.47 15.39
N ALA A 89 18.59 -10.50 14.52
CA ALA A 89 19.15 -11.81 14.82
C ALA A 89 20.68 -11.78 15.01
N VAL A 90 21.37 -10.86 14.35
CA VAL A 90 22.85 -10.74 14.40
C VAL A 90 23.35 -9.53 15.17
N ALA A 91 22.45 -8.63 15.61
CA ALA A 91 22.82 -7.35 16.23
C ALA A 91 23.70 -7.47 17.49
N ASP A 92 23.56 -8.56 18.25
CA ASP A 92 24.32 -8.78 19.50
C ASP A 92 25.48 -9.78 19.34
N LEU A 93 25.78 -10.23 18.11
CA LEU A 93 26.88 -11.16 17.85
C LEU A 93 28.16 -10.37 17.57
N PRO A 94 29.22 -10.51 18.40
CA PRO A 94 30.51 -9.86 18.15
C PRO A 94 31.10 -10.27 16.80
N ALA A 95 31.62 -9.31 16.04
CA ALA A 95 32.22 -9.57 14.74
C ALA A 95 33.44 -10.52 14.79
N SER A 96 34.09 -10.60 15.96
CA SER A 96 35.20 -11.53 16.25
C SER A 96 34.77 -12.98 16.46
N TRP A 97 33.47 -13.23 16.70
CA TRP A 97 32.92 -14.56 16.99
C TRP A 97 32.36 -15.26 15.76
N PHE A 98 32.44 -14.64 14.58
CA PHE A 98 32.32 -15.37 13.32
C PHE A 98 33.59 -16.20 13.14
N PRO A 99 33.50 -17.54 13.08
CA PRO A 99 34.68 -18.39 13.20
C PRO A 99 35.66 -18.17 12.04
N ARG A 100 36.96 -18.36 12.33
CA ARG A 100 38.07 -18.37 11.36
C ARG A 100 37.98 -19.54 10.36
N SER A 101 36.92 -20.35 10.41
CA SER A 101 36.66 -21.56 9.61
C SER A 101 36.11 -21.31 8.20
N GLY A 102 36.15 -20.08 7.67
CA GLY A 102 35.58 -19.74 6.35
C GLY A 102 34.07 -19.47 6.35
N VAL A 103 33.35 -19.86 7.41
CA VAL A 103 31.93 -19.47 7.62
C VAL A 103 31.78 -17.96 7.76
N GLY A 104 32.81 -17.24 8.24
CA GLY A 104 32.81 -15.78 8.28
C GLY A 104 32.74 -15.08 6.91
N GLN A 105 33.19 -15.72 5.82
CA GLN A 105 32.97 -15.21 4.45
C GLN A 105 31.54 -15.51 3.98
N ALA A 106 31.02 -16.71 4.23
CA ALA A 106 29.64 -17.08 3.92
C ALA A 106 28.61 -16.25 4.70
N ALA A 107 28.87 -15.98 5.99
CA ALA A 107 28.04 -15.15 6.85
C ALA A 107 28.04 -13.67 6.42
N ARG A 108 29.19 -13.14 5.96
CA ARG A 108 29.34 -11.80 5.36
C ARG A 108 28.69 -11.71 3.97
N GLN A 109 28.81 -12.75 3.14
CA GLN A 109 28.12 -12.87 1.86
C GLN A 109 26.60 -13.00 2.05
N ALA A 110 26.15 -13.70 3.09
CA ALA A 110 24.75 -13.83 3.48
C ALA A 110 24.16 -12.56 4.11
N VAL A 111 24.97 -11.61 4.62
CA VAL A 111 24.48 -10.24 4.97
C VAL A 111 23.99 -9.51 3.70
N ALA A 112 24.60 -9.79 2.54
CA ALA A 112 24.32 -9.11 1.28
C ALA A 112 23.24 -9.79 0.43
N VAL A 113 22.97 -11.08 0.65
CA VAL A 113 21.93 -11.83 -0.05
C VAL A 113 20.63 -11.71 0.72
N VAL A 114 19.67 -10.93 0.23
CA VAL A 114 18.28 -11.01 0.69
C VAL A 114 17.75 -12.40 0.29
N PRO A 115 17.58 -13.36 1.22
CA PRO A 115 17.07 -14.65 0.83
C PRO A 115 15.59 -14.49 0.46
N ASN A 116 15.20 -15.17 -0.62
CA ASN A 116 13.85 -15.65 -0.82
C ASN A 116 12.78 -14.58 -1.15
N ALA A 117 13.03 -13.76 -2.19
CA ALA A 117 12.01 -12.87 -2.79
C ALA A 117 10.67 -13.60 -3.04
N ARG A 118 10.72 -14.87 -3.45
CA ARG A 118 9.56 -15.74 -3.62
C ARG A 118 8.79 -16.02 -2.32
N LEU A 119 9.48 -16.24 -1.20
CA LEU A 119 8.84 -16.42 0.11
C LEU A 119 8.17 -15.13 0.58
N LEU A 120 8.86 -14.00 0.44
CA LEU A 120 8.31 -12.68 0.78
C LEU A 120 7.08 -12.36 -0.05
N GLU A 121 7.13 -12.65 -1.34
CA GLU A 121 5.99 -12.50 -2.24
C GLU A 121 4.85 -13.45 -1.86
N ASN A 122 5.13 -14.71 -1.55
CA ASN A 122 4.11 -15.66 -1.09
C ASN A 122 3.42 -15.20 0.21
N LEU A 123 4.18 -14.68 1.17
CA LEU A 123 3.66 -14.12 2.42
C LEU A 123 2.82 -12.86 2.16
N ALA A 124 3.31 -11.96 1.31
CA ALA A 124 2.59 -10.75 0.92
C ALA A 124 1.28 -11.09 0.18
N GLN A 125 1.31 -12.01 -0.78
CA GLN A 125 0.13 -12.46 -1.50
C GLN A 125 -0.85 -13.20 -0.59
N ALA A 126 -0.38 -14.02 0.34
CA ALA A 126 -1.24 -14.69 1.31
C ALA A 126 -2.00 -13.65 2.16
N LEU A 127 -1.29 -12.66 2.71
CA LEU A 127 -1.93 -11.58 3.46
C LEU A 127 -2.88 -10.76 2.58
N HIS A 128 -2.50 -10.45 1.34
CA HIS A 128 -3.36 -9.72 0.39
C HIS A 128 -4.65 -10.50 0.09
N ARG A 129 -4.57 -11.81 -0.14
CA ARG A 129 -5.74 -12.68 -0.37
C ARG A 129 -6.63 -12.77 0.86
N ASP A 130 -6.05 -12.99 2.04
CA ASP A 130 -6.82 -13.17 3.27
C ASP A 130 -7.54 -11.89 3.70
N VAL A 131 -6.90 -10.74 3.49
CA VAL A 131 -7.52 -9.43 3.71
C VAL A 131 -8.52 -9.12 2.58
N GLY A 132 -8.23 -9.48 1.33
CA GLY A 132 -9.13 -9.29 0.19
C GLY A 132 -10.46 -10.05 0.31
N ARG A 133 -10.48 -11.19 1.00
CA ARG A 133 -11.72 -11.95 1.26
C ARG A 133 -12.76 -11.14 2.05
N VAL A 134 -12.33 -10.25 2.93
CA VAL A 134 -13.25 -9.46 3.77
C VAL A 134 -13.65 -8.12 3.14
N ASP A 135 -12.99 -7.72 2.04
CA ASP A 135 -13.31 -6.47 1.31
C ASP A 135 -14.70 -6.49 0.70
N GLN A 136 -15.19 -7.65 0.26
CA GLN A 136 -16.50 -7.74 -0.40
C GLN A 136 -17.64 -7.25 0.51
N ASN A 137 -17.44 -7.35 1.83
CA ASN A 137 -18.38 -6.83 2.82
C ASN A 137 -18.52 -5.29 2.73
N ILE A 138 -17.50 -4.57 2.26
CA ILE A 138 -17.53 -3.10 2.05
C ILE A 138 -18.60 -2.70 1.04
N LEU A 139 -18.79 -3.48 -0.04
CA LEU A 139 -19.77 -3.16 -1.09
C LEU A 139 -21.20 -3.25 -0.59
N ARG A 140 -21.47 -4.21 0.31
CA ARG A 140 -22.81 -4.48 0.83
C ARG A 140 -23.14 -3.64 2.06
N ALA A 141 -22.14 -3.40 2.91
CA ALA A 141 -22.29 -2.79 4.23
C ALA A 141 -23.11 -1.48 4.26
N PRO A 142 -22.88 -0.47 3.40
CA PRO A 142 -23.64 0.78 3.45
C PRO A 142 -25.13 0.60 3.17
N VAL A 143 -25.48 -0.29 2.24
CA VAL A 143 -26.87 -0.57 1.86
C VAL A 143 -27.56 -1.37 2.97
N ASP A 144 -26.89 -2.39 3.51
CA ASP A 144 -27.41 -3.18 4.64
C ASP A 144 -27.61 -2.30 5.87
N ALA A 145 -26.64 -1.44 6.17
CA ALA A 145 -26.70 -0.45 7.24
C ALA A 145 -27.92 0.47 7.11
N TYR A 146 -28.10 1.06 5.93
CA TYR A 146 -29.22 1.94 5.63
C TYR A 146 -30.56 1.21 5.79
N ARG A 147 -30.71 0.01 5.21
CA ARG A 147 -31.93 -0.80 5.33
C ARG A 147 -32.23 -1.21 6.77
N ALA A 148 -31.22 -1.63 7.52
CA ALA A 148 -31.37 -2.03 8.92
C ALA A 148 -31.83 -0.87 9.81
N VAL A 149 -31.32 0.35 9.55
CA VAL A 149 -31.79 1.56 10.24
C VAL A 149 -33.25 1.84 9.92
N GLN A 150 -33.65 1.79 8.65
CA GLN A 150 -35.03 2.05 8.24
C GLN A 150 -36.01 1.03 8.85
N ALA A 151 -35.67 -0.27 8.81
CA ALA A 151 -36.49 -1.33 9.41
C ALA A 151 -36.58 -1.18 10.94
N GLY A 152 -35.44 -0.94 11.60
CA GLY A 152 -35.40 -0.74 13.05
C GLY A 152 -36.11 0.53 13.51
N ALA A 153 -36.09 1.59 12.70
CA ALA A 153 -36.83 2.82 12.96
C ALA A 153 -38.34 2.59 12.83
N ALA A 154 -38.78 1.94 11.74
CA ALA A 154 -40.19 1.62 11.51
C ALA A 154 -40.78 0.79 12.67
N ALA A 155 -40.06 -0.23 13.15
CA ALA A 155 -40.49 -1.04 14.28
C ALA A 155 -40.69 -0.24 15.58
N ARG A 156 -39.85 0.78 15.84
CA ARG A 156 -39.96 1.65 17.04
C ARG A 156 -41.04 2.71 16.90
N ILE A 157 -41.26 3.23 15.70
CA ILE A 157 -42.38 4.15 15.44
C ILE A 157 -43.71 3.41 15.62
N ALA A 158 -43.80 2.17 15.12
CA ALA A 158 -45.00 1.34 15.26
C ALA A 158 -45.37 1.04 16.72
N SER A 159 -44.40 1.10 17.65
CA SER A 159 -44.66 0.95 19.08
C SER A 159 -45.21 2.21 19.76
N GLY A 160 -45.38 3.33 19.04
CA GLY A 160 -45.94 4.60 19.54
C GLY A 160 -45.07 5.38 20.52
N ALA A 161 -43.94 4.83 20.96
CA ALA A 161 -43.10 5.38 22.03
C ALA A 161 -41.94 6.26 21.55
N TYR A 162 -41.72 6.36 20.24
CA TYR A 162 -40.57 7.05 19.66
C TYR A 162 -40.99 7.91 18.47
N THR A 163 -40.44 9.12 18.39
CA THR A 163 -40.47 9.91 17.16
C THR A 163 -39.59 9.27 16.09
N ARG A 164 -39.81 9.59 14.81
CA ARG A 164 -38.97 9.08 13.70
C ARG A 164 -37.49 9.37 13.92
N ARG A 165 -37.15 10.59 14.39
CA ARG A 165 -35.76 10.99 14.63
C ARG A 165 -35.12 10.12 15.72
N GLU A 166 -35.80 9.92 16.84
CA GLU A 166 -35.33 9.07 17.94
C GLU A 166 -35.19 7.60 17.52
N ALA A 167 -36.18 7.10 16.77
CA ALA A 167 -36.21 5.73 16.29
C ALA A 167 -35.05 5.41 15.33
N SER A 168 -34.79 6.29 14.35
CA SER A 168 -33.67 6.20 13.42
C SER A 168 -32.33 6.35 14.12
N GLN A 169 -32.22 7.30 15.05
CA GLN A 169 -31.01 7.48 15.86
C GLN A 169 -30.69 6.25 16.73
N ALA A 170 -31.70 5.66 17.37
CA ALA A 170 -31.54 4.46 18.20
C ALA A 170 -31.19 3.23 17.37
N ALA A 171 -31.70 3.12 16.13
CA ALA A 171 -31.32 2.06 15.20
C ALA A 171 -29.86 2.22 14.76
N TRP A 172 -29.49 3.44 14.38
CA TRP A 172 -28.16 3.77 13.88
C TRP A 172 -27.08 3.63 14.95
N ALA A 173 -27.35 4.05 16.18
CA ALA A 173 -26.39 3.91 17.29
C ALA A 173 -26.04 2.43 17.59
N ARG A 174 -27.01 1.51 17.48
CA ARG A 174 -26.76 0.07 17.64
C ARG A 174 -25.89 -0.49 16.51
N LEU A 175 -26.10 0.00 15.29
CA LEU A 175 -25.33 -0.43 14.14
C LEU A 175 -23.87 0.05 14.22
N ILE A 176 -23.65 1.31 14.61
CA ILE A 176 -22.29 1.84 14.84
C ILE A 176 -21.55 1.04 15.92
N ASP A 177 -22.24 0.65 16.99
CA ASP A 177 -21.62 -0.11 18.08
C ASP A 177 -21.04 -1.46 17.59
N ARG A 178 -21.80 -2.16 16.72
CA ARG A 178 -21.32 -3.38 16.03
C ARG A 178 -20.22 -3.10 15.00
N GLY A 179 -20.25 -1.94 14.36
CA GLY A 179 -19.38 -1.57 13.24
C GLY A 179 -20.15 -1.65 11.93
N ILE A 180 -19.93 -0.69 11.03
CA ILE A 180 -20.68 -0.62 9.77
C ILE A 180 -20.34 -1.78 8.83
N VAL A 181 -19.09 -2.23 8.86
CA VAL A 181 -18.65 -3.46 8.20
C VAL A 181 -18.31 -4.46 9.29
N ASP A 182 -19.22 -5.40 9.52
CA ASP A 182 -19.01 -6.53 10.40
C ASP A 182 -19.09 -7.86 9.63
N PHE A 183 -18.42 -8.86 10.16
CA PHE A 183 -18.57 -10.24 9.67
C PHE A 183 -18.26 -11.22 10.80
N THR A 184 -18.75 -12.44 10.64
CA THR A 184 -18.49 -13.54 11.58
C THR A 184 -17.47 -14.48 10.96
N ASP A 185 -16.40 -14.77 11.70
CA ASP A 185 -15.40 -15.74 11.26
C ASP A 185 -15.87 -17.19 11.45
N ARG A 186 -15.08 -18.15 10.95
CA ARG A 186 -15.40 -19.58 11.05
C ARG A 186 -15.50 -20.10 12.50
N ALA A 187 -14.93 -19.38 13.46
CA ALA A 187 -14.98 -19.70 14.88
C ALA A 187 -16.17 -19.02 15.60
N GLY A 188 -17.09 -18.39 14.86
CA GLY A 188 -18.27 -17.73 15.40
C GLY A 188 -18.02 -16.36 16.04
N ARG A 189 -16.81 -15.80 15.87
CA ARG A 189 -16.47 -14.48 16.43
C ARG A 189 -16.88 -13.38 15.47
N THR A 190 -17.59 -12.37 15.97
CA THR A 190 -17.92 -11.17 15.20
C THR A 190 -16.75 -10.19 15.23
N TRP A 191 -16.36 -9.70 14.06
CA TRP A 191 -15.26 -8.77 13.88
C TRP A 191 -15.73 -7.48 13.22
N LYS A 192 -15.24 -6.34 13.72
CA LYS A 192 -15.13 -5.11 12.93
C LYS A 192 -14.02 -5.30 11.89
N LEU A 193 -14.24 -4.86 10.66
CA LEU A 193 -13.28 -5.03 9.56
C LEU A 193 -11.88 -4.52 9.92
N SER A 194 -11.76 -3.29 10.43
CA SER A 194 -10.47 -2.72 10.81
C SER A 194 -9.75 -3.48 11.92
N SER A 195 -10.50 -4.03 12.88
CA SER A 195 -9.94 -4.80 13.99
C SER A 195 -9.41 -6.15 13.53
N TYR A 196 -10.11 -6.78 12.57
CA TYR A 196 -9.63 -8.00 11.94
C TYR A 196 -8.37 -7.76 11.11
N VAL A 197 -8.35 -6.71 10.29
CA VAL A 197 -7.18 -6.38 9.47
C VAL A 197 -5.98 -5.98 10.32
N GLU A 198 -6.18 -5.26 11.42
CA GLU A 198 -5.10 -4.99 12.38
C GLU A 198 -4.52 -6.29 12.95
N MET A 199 -5.37 -7.21 13.42
CA MET A 199 -4.94 -8.50 13.94
C MET A 199 -4.18 -9.31 12.89
N MET A 200 -4.73 -9.42 11.68
CA MET A 200 -4.12 -10.15 10.57
C MET A 200 -2.78 -9.55 10.14
N GLY A 201 -2.73 -8.23 9.99
CA GLY A 201 -1.52 -7.49 9.64
C GLY A 201 -0.42 -7.71 10.65
N ARG A 202 -0.70 -7.48 11.94
CA ARG A 202 0.27 -7.71 13.04
C ARG A 202 0.79 -9.14 13.05
N THR A 203 -0.10 -10.11 12.91
CA THR A 203 0.26 -11.53 12.94
C THR A 203 1.19 -11.90 11.79
N ASN A 204 0.88 -11.46 10.57
CA ASN A 204 1.70 -11.77 9.39
C ASN A 204 3.03 -11.00 9.39
N ILE A 205 3.04 -9.75 9.85
CA ILE A 205 4.26 -8.96 10.01
C ILE A 205 5.19 -9.56 11.07
N GLN A 206 4.65 -10.01 12.21
CA GLN A 206 5.44 -10.72 13.22
C GLN A 206 6.01 -12.03 12.66
N ARG A 207 5.22 -12.81 11.93
CA ARG A 207 5.69 -14.04 11.28
C ARG A 207 6.81 -13.78 10.27
N ALA A 208 6.68 -12.72 9.46
CA ALA A 208 7.73 -12.32 8.53
C ALA A 208 9.02 -11.95 9.25
N ALA A 209 8.94 -11.22 10.37
CA ALA A 209 10.11 -10.90 11.18
C ALA A 209 10.76 -12.15 11.80
N VAL A 210 9.98 -13.05 12.39
CA VAL A 210 10.48 -14.32 12.93
C VAL A 210 11.13 -15.16 11.83
N GLN A 211 10.54 -15.22 10.63
CA GLN A 211 11.13 -15.93 9.50
C GLN A 211 12.49 -15.34 9.11
N GLY A 212 12.59 -14.00 9.04
CA GLY A 212 13.86 -13.33 8.78
C GLY A 212 14.92 -13.63 9.84
N GLN A 213 14.53 -13.77 11.10
CA GLN A 213 15.43 -14.22 12.17
C GLN A 213 15.90 -15.65 11.95
N THR A 214 14.98 -16.58 11.70
CA THR A 214 15.26 -18.00 11.48
C THR A 214 16.20 -18.20 10.29
N ASP A 215 15.90 -17.59 9.14
CA ASP A 215 16.70 -17.71 7.91
C ASP A 215 18.11 -17.12 8.12
N ARG A 216 18.20 -16.01 8.85
CA ARG A 216 19.49 -15.37 9.13
C ARG A 216 20.35 -16.25 10.04
N LEU A 217 19.77 -16.80 11.10
CA LEU A 217 20.48 -17.68 12.04
C LEU A 217 20.92 -18.98 11.35
N GLU A 218 20.09 -19.53 10.47
CA GLU A 218 20.43 -20.67 9.62
C GLU A 218 21.64 -20.39 8.73
N SER A 219 21.67 -19.22 8.09
CA SER A 219 22.77 -18.85 7.17
C SER A 219 24.14 -18.75 7.86
N ILE A 220 24.16 -18.65 9.19
CA ILE A 220 25.38 -18.59 10.01
C ILE A 220 25.56 -19.82 10.91
N GLY A 221 24.74 -20.86 10.73
CA GLY A 221 24.87 -22.14 11.44
C GLY A 221 24.47 -22.10 12.92
N ILE A 222 23.62 -21.16 13.35
CA ILE A 222 23.12 -21.12 14.72
C ILE A 222 21.78 -21.85 14.81
N ASP A 223 21.79 -22.98 15.53
CA ASP A 223 20.60 -23.84 15.68
C ASP A 223 19.92 -23.71 17.04
N LEU A 224 20.57 -23.09 18.03
CA LEU A 224 19.97 -22.83 19.34
C LEU A 224 19.48 -21.39 19.41
N VAL A 225 18.22 -21.23 19.82
CA VAL A 225 17.57 -19.92 19.97
C VAL A 225 16.87 -19.85 21.31
N TYR A 226 16.57 -18.65 21.78
CA TYR A 226 15.68 -18.47 22.92
C TYR A 226 14.57 -17.48 22.59
N VAL A 227 13.43 -17.63 23.27
CA VAL A 227 12.26 -16.76 23.08
C VAL A 227 12.41 -15.50 23.93
N SER A 228 12.18 -14.34 23.31
CA SER A 228 12.27 -13.03 23.96
C SER A 228 11.32 -12.89 25.16
N ASP A 229 11.75 -12.24 26.23
CA ASP A 229 10.89 -11.76 27.31
C ASP A 229 10.03 -10.57 26.84
N ASN A 230 8.72 -10.58 27.11
CA ASN A 230 7.82 -9.50 26.74
C ASN A 230 6.84 -9.15 27.86
N VAL A 231 6.76 -7.86 28.22
CA VAL A 231 5.90 -7.32 29.28
C VAL A 231 4.40 -7.59 29.04
N GLN A 232 3.99 -7.89 27.81
CA GLN A 232 2.61 -8.28 27.46
C GLN A 232 2.49 -9.80 27.21
N GLU A 233 3.07 -10.59 28.09
CA GLU A 233 2.98 -12.04 28.05
C GLU A 233 1.53 -12.54 28.21
N CYS A 234 1.14 -13.50 27.37
CA CYS A 234 -0.14 -14.18 27.48
C CYS A 234 0.08 -15.63 27.95
N ARG A 235 -0.98 -16.25 28.46
CA ARG A 235 -0.95 -17.65 28.95
C ARG A 235 -0.44 -18.67 27.91
N VAL A 236 -0.57 -18.39 26.62
CA VAL A 236 -0.17 -19.29 25.53
C VAL A 236 1.35 -19.24 25.29
N CYS A 237 1.95 -18.06 25.31
CA CYS A 237 3.41 -17.91 25.10
C CYS A 237 4.23 -18.18 26.35
N ARG A 238 3.63 -18.01 27.54
CA ARG A 238 4.33 -18.10 28.83
C ARG A 238 5.21 -19.36 28.98
N PRO A 239 4.80 -20.58 28.56
CA PRO A 239 5.64 -21.77 28.71
C PRO A 239 6.97 -21.70 27.94
N PHE A 240 7.05 -20.89 26.89
CA PHE A 240 8.22 -20.81 26.00
C PHE A 240 9.13 -19.62 26.30
N GLU A 241 8.66 -18.65 27.08
CA GLU A 241 9.38 -17.40 27.32
C GLU A 241 10.69 -17.61 28.08
N SER A 242 11.77 -17.00 27.60
CA SER A 242 13.12 -17.19 28.16
C SER A 242 13.54 -18.66 28.23
N LYS A 243 13.01 -19.51 27.35
CA LYS A 243 13.41 -20.92 27.18
C LYS A 243 14.21 -21.10 25.90
N VAL A 244 15.15 -22.03 25.95
CA VAL A 244 15.94 -22.42 24.78
C VAL A 244 15.11 -23.36 23.93
N LEU A 245 15.04 -23.05 22.64
CA LEU A 245 14.45 -23.88 21.61
C LEU A 245 15.52 -24.22 20.58
N ARG A 246 15.31 -25.33 19.88
CA ARG A 246 16.11 -25.71 18.72
C ARG A 246 15.42 -25.25 17.45
N ARG A 247 16.13 -24.58 16.55
CA ARG A 247 15.59 -24.02 15.30
C ARG A 247 15.13 -25.12 14.34
N ASP A 248 15.90 -26.20 14.24
CA ASP A 248 15.68 -27.34 13.34
C ASP A 248 14.98 -28.54 14.05
N ALA A 249 14.99 -29.71 13.42
CA ALA A 249 14.38 -30.94 13.92
C ALA A 249 15.31 -31.83 14.80
N GLY A 250 16.43 -31.30 15.31
CA GLY A 250 17.37 -32.10 16.09
C GLY A 250 16.95 -32.37 17.55
N PRO A 251 17.86 -32.90 18.38
CA PRO A 251 17.53 -33.38 19.73
C PRO A 251 17.05 -32.26 20.67
N THR A 252 16.11 -32.63 21.55
CA THR A 252 15.55 -31.79 22.62
C THR A 252 15.81 -32.45 23.99
N GLY A 253 15.57 -31.71 25.07
CA GLY A 253 15.94 -32.10 26.43
C GLY A 253 17.34 -31.60 26.80
N LYS A 254 17.97 -32.27 27.76
CA LYS A 254 19.35 -31.96 28.17
C LYS A 254 20.32 -32.52 27.15
N ILE A 255 20.98 -31.64 26.42
CA ILE A 255 21.98 -31.99 25.41
C ILE A 255 23.34 -31.40 25.79
N GLU A 256 24.41 -32.13 25.50
CA GLU A 256 25.78 -31.61 25.60
C GLU A 256 26.11 -30.92 24.28
N VAL A 257 26.49 -29.65 24.37
CA VAL A 257 26.92 -28.83 23.22
C VAL A 257 28.20 -28.10 23.57
N GLU A 258 29.05 -27.84 22.57
CA GLU A 258 30.28 -27.10 22.78
C GLU A 258 30.00 -25.64 23.18
N HIS A 259 30.84 -25.10 24.05
CA HIS A 259 30.80 -23.71 24.48
C HIS A 259 31.05 -22.79 23.28
N ALA A 260 30.25 -21.73 23.14
CA ALA A 260 30.28 -20.87 21.95
C ALA A 260 31.59 -20.08 21.72
N THR A 261 32.54 -20.14 22.65
CA THR A 261 33.77 -19.30 22.64
C THR A 261 34.98 -20.02 23.26
N GLN A 262 34.82 -21.24 23.75
CA GLN A 262 35.90 -22.01 24.38
C GLN A 262 35.91 -23.37 23.70
N ASP A 263 36.95 -23.62 22.91
CA ASP A 263 37.11 -24.87 22.17
C ASP A 263 37.28 -26.03 23.15
N ASP A 264 36.73 -27.21 22.80
CA ASP A 264 36.78 -28.46 23.59
C ASP A 264 36.10 -28.40 24.99
N VAL A 265 35.31 -27.35 25.28
CA VAL A 265 34.54 -27.23 26.51
C VAL A 265 33.08 -27.56 26.23
N MET A 266 32.57 -28.66 26.81
CA MET A 266 31.16 -29.04 26.69
C MET A 266 30.32 -28.39 27.79
N VAL A 267 29.11 -27.94 27.42
CA VAL A 267 28.11 -27.40 28.34
C VAL A 267 26.76 -28.08 28.12
N THR A 268 26.11 -28.43 29.22
CA THR A 268 24.74 -28.94 29.18
C THR A 268 23.75 -27.82 28.93
N VAL A 269 22.95 -27.94 27.87
CA VAL A 269 21.86 -27.01 27.55
C VAL A 269 20.51 -27.76 27.62
N ASP A 270 19.55 -27.17 28.33
CA ASP A 270 18.18 -27.69 28.40
C ASP A 270 17.32 -27.09 27.28
N VAL A 271 17.14 -27.85 26.22
CA VAL A 271 16.34 -27.47 25.05
C VAL A 271 14.90 -27.92 25.25
N LEU A 272 13.99 -26.97 25.43
CA LEU A 272 12.59 -27.26 25.74
C LEU A 272 11.85 -27.97 24.60
N ASP A 273 12.03 -27.49 23.38
CA ASP A 273 11.35 -28.00 22.18
C ASP A 273 12.08 -27.53 20.91
N THR A 274 11.66 -28.06 19.77
CA THR A 274 11.95 -27.46 18.46
C THR A 274 11.08 -26.21 18.25
N LEU A 275 11.54 -25.27 17.43
CA LEU A 275 10.80 -24.06 17.09
C LEU A 275 9.48 -24.40 16.38
N PRO A 276 9.45 -25.31 15.37
CA PRO A 276 8.19 -25.80 14.80
C PRO A 276 7.27 -26.45 15.85
N GLY A 277 7.81 -27.24 16.79
CA GLY A 277 7.04 -27.86 17.88
C GLY A 277 6.40 -26.84 18.82
N ALA A 278 7.17 -25.83 19.23
CA ALA A 278 6.67 -24.72 20.05
C ALA A 278 5.59 -23.92 19.33
N MET A 279 5.76 -23.65 18.03
CA MET A 279 4.76 -22.99 17.19
C MET A 279 3.47 -23.81 17.08
N ALA A 280 3.57 -25.14 16.91
CA ALA A 280 2.41 -26.03 16.89
C ALA A 280 1.66 -26.03 18.24
N LYS A 281 2.37 -25.82 19.34
CA LYS A 281 1.81 -25.67 20.70
C LYS A 281 1.30 -24.26 21.01
N GLY A 282 1.39 -23.32 20.08
CA GLY A 282 0.77 -21.98 20.18
C GLY A 282 1.73 -20.80 20.31
N LEU A 283 3.05 -21.02 20.27
CA LEU A 283 4.01 -19.91 20.15
C LEU A 283 3.76 -19.15 18.84
N PHE A 284 3.84 -17.81 18.88
CA PHE A 284 3.49 -16.92 17.75
C PHE A 284 2.02 -17.00 17.29
N HIS A 285 1.10 -17.19 18.25
CA HIS A 285 -0.33 -17.04 18.03
C HIS A 285 -0.71 -15.62 17.52
N PRO A 286 -1.94 -15.40 17.04
CA PRO A 286 -2.36 -14.08 16.57
C PRO A 286 -2.15 -12.97 17.62
N ASN A 287 -1.64 -11.82 17.19
CA ASN A 287 -1.21 -10.69 18.03
C ASN A 287 -0.03 -10.94 18.99
N CYS A 288 0.65 -12.09 18.92
CA CYS A 288 1.87 -12.34 19.67
C CYS A 288 2.97 -11.30 19.33
N ARG A 289 3.74 -10.87 20.33
CA ARG A 289 4.87 -9.92 20.21
C ARG A 289 6.21 -10.57 20.56
N HIS A 290 6.24 -11.88 20.75
CA HIS A 290 7.47 -12.63 21.03
C HIS A 290 8.27 -12.77 19.74
N SER A 291 9.58 -12.62 19.84
CA SER A 291 10.54 -12.95 18.79
C SER A 291 11.53 -14.00 19.29
N ILE A 292 12.41 -14.48 18.42
CA ILE A 292 13.54 -15.34 18.83
C ILE A 292 14.85 -14.53 18.87
N SER A 293 15.89 -15.09 19.46
CA SER A 293 17.26 -14.56 19.41
C SER A 293 18.25 -15.72 19.52
N ALA A 294 19.47 -15.54 19.01
CA ALA A 294 20.52 -16.55 19.11
C ALA A 294 20.77 -16.93 20.59
N TYR A 295 20.83 -18.23 20.86
CA TYR A 295 21.30 -18.75 22.13
C TYR A 295 22.71 -19.32 21.93
N LEU A 296 23.68 -18.68 22.55
CA LEU A 296 25.08 -19.09 22.54
C LEU A 296 25.39 -19.89 23.82
N PRO A 297 25.69 -21.20 23.72
CA PRO A 297 26.02 -22.02 24.88
C PRO A 297 27.17 -21.46 25.71
N GLY A 298 26.99 -21.41 27.03
CA GLY A 298 27.98 -20.86 27.98
C GLY A 298 28.07 -19.33 28.05
N VAL A 299 27.52 -18.61 27.07
CA VAL A 299 27.59 -17.14 27.00
C VAL A 299 26.25 -16.46 27.28
N THR A 300 25.16 -17.01 26.74
CA THR A 300 23.84 -16.36 26.81
C THR A 300 23.23 -16.52 28.20
N THR A 301 22.91 -15.41 28.86
CA THR A 301 22.22 -15.41 30.16
C THR A 301 20.73 -15.13 29.97
N LEU A 302 19.90 -16.10 30.37
CA LEU A 302 18.44 -15.99 30.29
C LEU A 302 17.86 -15.33 31.54
N LYS A 303 16.87 -14.46 31.35
CA LYS A 303 16.12 -13.85 32.45
C LYS A 303 15.26 -14.91 33.17
N LYS A 304 15.12 -14.76 34.49
CA LYS A 304 14.26 -15.60 35.34
C LYS A 304 13.19 -14.74 36.01
N GLY A 305 12.03 -15.32 36.32
CA GLY A 305 10.99 -14.66 37.10
C GLY A 305 10.20 -13.55 36.39
N THR A 306 10.07 -13.60 35.05
CA THR A 306 9.42 -12.54 34.26
C THR A 306 7.88 -12.49 34.34
N ALA A 307 7.25 -13.35 35.15
CA ALA A 307 5.79 -13.48 35.21
C ALA A 307 5.08 -12.23 35.79
N ASP A 308 4.06 -11.70 35.10
CA ASP A 308 3.23 -10.56 35.54
C ASP A 308 1.72 -10.75 35.24
N PRO A 309 1.04 -11.71 35.89
CA PRO A 309 -0.37 -12.01 35.62
C PRO A 309 -1.33 -10.89 36.05
N GLU A 310 -1.02 -10.19 37.14
CA GLU A 310 -1.85 -9.07 37.61
C GLU A 310 -1.71 -7.84 36.69
N GLY A 311 -0.50 -7.57 36.19
CA GLY A 311 -0.32 -6.55 35.17
C GLY A 311 -1.05 -6.88 33.87
N ASP A 312 -1.16 -8.15 33.46
CA ASP A 312 -1.93 -8.53 32.27
C ASP A 312 -3.42 -8.21 32.45
N LYS A 313 -4.03 -8.63 33.58
CA LYS A 313 -5.43 -8.28 33.90
C LYS A 313 -5.65 -6.76 33.89
N ALA A 314 -4.74 -6.01 34.48
CA ALA A 314 -4.81 -4.55 34.51
C ALA A 314 -4.69 -3.93 33.11
N ARG A 315 -3.79 -4.44 32.25
CA ARG A 315 -3.66 -4.04 30.84
C ARG A 315 -4.93 -4.38 30.05
N GLN A 316 -5.51 -5.57 30.20
CA GLN A 316 -6.75 -5.95 29.53
C GLN A 316 -7.91 -5.02 29.91
N ARG A 317 -8.02 -4.65 31.18
CA ARG A 317 -9.01 -3.69 31.65
C ARG A 317 -8.79 -2.30 31.03
N GLN A 318 -7.55 -1.84 30.95
CA GLN A 318 -7.21 -0.60 30.24
C GLN A 318 -7.66 -0.65 28.77
N ARG A 319 -7.37 -1.73 28.04
CA ARG A 319 -7.80 -1.88 26.63
C ARG A 319 -9.31 -1.90 26.48
N ALA A 320 -10.04 -2.49 27.43
CA ALA A 320 -11.50 -2.47 27.43
C ALA A 320 -12.07 -1.04 27.59
N LEU A 321 -11.48 -0.23 28.46
CA LEU A 321 -11.86 1.17 28.65
C LEU A 321 -11.55 2.02 27.41
N GLU A 322 -10.39 1.83 26.79
CA GLU A 322 -10.04 2.50 25.53
C GLU A 322 -11.02 2.15 24.40
N ARG A 323 -11.41 0.87 24.26
CA ARG A 323 -12.44 0.46 23.29
C ARG A 323 -13.78 1.15 23.53
N ARG A 324 -14.20 1.29 24.79
CA ARG A 324 -15.44 2.02 25.17
C ARG A 324 -15.37 3.50 24.79
N ILE A 325 -14.22 4.15 25.02
CA ILE A 325 -14.01 5.55 24.62
C ILE A 325 -14.14 5.69 23.09
N ARG A 326 -13.51 4.79 22.32
CA ARG A 326 -13.60 4.81 20.84
C ARG A 326 -15.03 4.61 20.35
N ALA A 327 -15.75 3.62 20.88
CA ALA A 327 -17.15 3.37 20.52
C ALA A 327 -18.04 4.60 20.79
N ALA A 328 -17.87 5.26 21.94
CA ALA A 328 -18.61 6.47 22.26
C ALA A 328 -18.28 7.65 21.32
N LYS A 329 -17.02 7.78 20.87
CA LYS A 329 -16.64 8.79 19.86
C LYS A 329 -17.20 8.47 18.47
N GLU A 330 -17.18 7.21 18.04
CA GLU A 330 -17.80 6.76 16.79
C GLU A 330 -19.29 7.11 16.75
N GLN A 331 -20.01 6.88 17.85
CA GLN A 331 -21.40 7.29 18.00
C GLN A 331 -21.58 8.81 17.89
N ALA A 332 -20.64 9.62 18.40
CA ALA A 332 -20.71 11.08 18.29
C ALA A 332 -20.52 11.56 16.85
N VAL A 333 -19.65 10.92 16.06
CA VAL A 333 -19.46 11.23 14.62
C VAL A 333 -20.69 10.83 13.81
N GLY A 334 -21.26 9.67 14.10
CA GLY A 334 -22.46 9.18 13.43
C GLY A 334 -23.76 9.82 13.90
N ALA A 335 -23.77 10.63 14.96
CA ALA A 335 -25.02 11.17 15.51
C ALA A 335 -25.86 11.89 14.44
N LEU A 336 -27.13 11.51 14.33
CA LEU A 336 -28.12 12.10 13.43
C LEU A 336 -28.73 13.38 14.03
N THR A 337 -28.77 13.50 15.37
CA THR A 337 -29.32 14.67 16.08
C THR A 337 -28.31 15.36 17.01
N PRO A 338 -28.51 16.66 17.35
CA PRO A 338 -27.69 17.37 18.32
C PRO A 338 -27.70 16.74 19.72
N GLU A 339 -28.85 16.26 20.18
CA GLU A 339 -29.03 15.65 21.50
C GLU A 339 -28.22 14.35 21.60
N ALA A 340 -28.31 13.50 20.57
CA ALA A 340 -27.53 12.27 20.51
C ALA A 340 -26.02 12.52 20.46
N LYS A 341 -25.60 13.62 19.81
CA LYS A 341 -24.19 14.06 19.82
C LYS A 341 -23.76 14.49 21.23
N LYS A 342 -24.61 15.21 21.97
CA LYS A 342 -24.36 15.62 23.36
C LYS A 342 -24.25 14.41 24.29
N ASP A 343 -25.15 13.44 24.17
CA ASP A 343 -25.16 12.22 24.99
C ASP A 343 -23.93 11.33 24.71
N ALA A 344 -23.57 11.17 23.44
CA ALA A 344 -22.34 10.47 23.05
C ALA A 344 -21.11 11.16 23.65
N GLY A 345 -21.06 12.50 23.64
CA GLY A 345 -20.02 13.29 24.31
C GLY A 345 -19.97 13.07 25.83
N ALA A 346 -21.11 12.94 26.49
CA ALA A 346 -21.17 12.61 27.92
C ALA A 346 -20.61 11.20 28.20
N ARG A 347 -20.94 10.20 27.35
CA ARG A 347 -20.38 8.85 27.44
C ARG A 347 -18.85 8.82 27.26
N VAL A 348 -18.32 9.63 26.33
CA VAL A 348 -16.87 9.79 26.16
C VAL A 348 -16.22 10.28 27.45
N ARG A 349 -16.76 11.34 28.07
CA ARG A 349 -16.23 11.90 29.33
C ARG A 349 -16.27 10.88 30.48
N ALA A 350 -17.37 10.15 30.62
CA ALA A 350 -17.51 9.12 31.65
C ALA A 350 -16.49 7.98 31.46
N ALA A 351 -16.33 7.49 30.23
CA ALA A 351 -15.35 6.43 29.94
C ALA A 351 -13.90 6.90 30.15
N GLN A 352 -13.59 8.16 29.80
CA GLN A 352 -12.28 8.76 30.08
C GLN A 352 -12.02 8.94 31.58
N ALA A 353 -13.05 9.26 32.38
CA ALA A 353 -12.93 9.31 33.83
C ALA A 353 -12.63 7.93 34.42
N ALA A 354 -13.32 6.89 33.95
CA ALA A 354 -13.06 5.51 34.35
C ALA A 354 -11.63 5.05 33.98
N LEU A 355 -11.11 5.45 32.81
CA LEU A 355 -9.72 5.19 32.43
C LEU A 355 -8.72 5.88 33.36
N ARG A 356 -8.95 7.15 33.71
CA ARG A 356 -8.09 7.88 34.67
C ARG A 356 -8.08 7.20 36.03
N ALA A 357 -9.24 6.79 36.55
CA ALA A 357 -9.34 6.08 37.82
C ALA A 357 -8.60 4.73 37.79
N HIS A 358 -8.74 3.97 36.68
CA HIS A 358 -8.03 2.70 36.51
C HIS A 358 -6.50 2.88 36.50
N LEU A 359 -6.00 3.92 35.82
CA LEU A 359 -4.57 4.22 35.77
C LEU A 359 -4.02 4.72 37.11
N ALA A 360 -4.80 5.49 37.87
CA ALA A 360 -4.43 5.90 39.22
C ALA A 360 -4.26 4.69 40.15
N ALA A 361 -5.10 3.67 40.01
CA ALA A 361 -4.99 2.42 40.77
C ALA A 361 -3.85 1.49 40.31
N HIS A 362 -3.24 1.74 39.14
CA HIS A 362 -2.19 0.89 38.57
C HIS A 362 -1.02 1.73 38.03
N PRO A 363 -0.09 2.20 38.89
CA PRO A 363 0.97 3.14 38.52
C PRO A 363 1.93 2.67 37.41
N LYS A 364 2.04 1.35 37.19
CA LYS A 364 2.85 0.75 36.11
C LYS A 364 2.22 0.95 34.72
N LEU A 365 0.94 1.33 34.63
CA LEU A 365 0.23 1.52 33.38
C LEU A 365 0.38 2.97 32.87
N LYS A 366 0.61 3.11 31.57
CA LYS A 366 0.71 4.41 30.90
C LYS A 366 -0.56 4.74 30.13
N ARG A 367 -1.06 5.97 30.27
CA ARG A 367 -2.11 6.51 29.39
C ARG A 367 -1.53 6.78 28.01
N LEU A 368 -2.21 6.32 26.97
CA LEU A 368 -1.84 6.56 25.58
C LEU A 368 -3.01 7.24 24.86
N PRO A 369 -3.08 8.59 24.85
CA PRO A 369 -4.25 9.34 24.37
C PRO A 369 -4.62 9.04 22.91
N TYR A 370 -3.65 8.72 22.07
CA TYR A 370 -3.92 8.35 20.68
C TYR A 370 -4.82 7.11 20.58
N ARG A 371 -4.70 6.12 21.49
CA ARG A 371 -5.51 4.88 21.49
C ARG A 371 -6.99 5.14 21.75
N GLU A 372 -7.32 6.32 22.27
CA GLU A 372 -8.69 6.75 22.53
C GLU A 372 -9.36 7.37 21.28
N GLN A 373 -8.65 7.60 20.17
CA GLN A 373 -9.22 8.25 18.97
C GLN A 373 -9.99 7.25 18.09
N ILE A 374 -10.95 7.77 17.32
CA ILE A 374 -11.71 6.96 16.35
C ILE A 374 -10.74 6.38 15.33
N GLY A 375 -10.83 5.08 15.10
CA GLY A 375 -9.89 4.39 14.25
C GLY A 375 -8.44 4.50 14.75
N ALA A 376 -8.21 4.50 16.05
CA ALA A 376 -6.87 4.35 16.61
C ALA A 376 -6.46 2.88 16.75
N GLY A 377 -5.22 2.58 16.39
CA GLY A 377 -4.58 1.28 16.61
C GLY A 377 -3.68 1.22 17.83
N ASN A 378 -2.84 0.20 17.88
CA ASN A 378 -1.87 0.01 18.96
C ASN A 378 -0.71 1.01 18.96
N VAL A 379 -0.41 1.67 17.84
CA VAL A 379 0.60 2.73 17.76
C VAL A 379 -0.05 4.09 17.46
N PRO A 380 0.61 5.19 17.86
CA PRO A 380 0.17 6.51 17.41
C PRO A 380 0.09 6.48 15.89
N ARG A 381 -0.90 7.18 15.33
CA ARG A 381 -0.81 7.52 13.91
C ARG A 381 0.47 8.32 13.76
N GLY A 382 1.45 7.78 13.04
CA GLY A 382 2.54 8.60 12.54
C GLY A 382 1.97 9.63 11.56
N GLU A 383 2.76 10.63 11.21
CA GLU A 383 2.60 11.21 9.88
C GLU A 383 2.75 10.06 8.88
N ALA A 384 1.63 9.52 8.41
CA ALA A 384 1.65 8.83 7.14
C ALA A 384 2.20 9.83 6.11
N PRO A 385 2.91 9.39 5.06
CA PRO A 385 3.05 10.19 3.87
C PRO A 385 1.62 10.46 3.33
N GLY A 386 1.05 11.60 3.71
CA GLY A 386 -0.33 11.99 3.44
C GLY A 386 -1.12 12.36 4.70
N GLY A 387 -1.59 13.61 4.75
CA GLY A 387 -2.23 14.26 5.88
C GLY A 387 -3.68 13.83 6.22
N PRO A 388 -4.42 14.63 7.00
CA PRO A 388 -5.60 14.19 7.76
C PRO A 388 -6.92 14.07 6.96
N VAL A 389 -7.41 12.83 6.76
CA VAL A 389 -8.77 12.23 7.01
C VAL A 389 -10.11 13.02 6.82
N GLN A 390 -10.21 14.19 6.19
CA GLN A 390 -11.51 14.89 6.10
C GLN A 390 -12.35 14.67 4.82
N ASP A 391 -11.82 14.08 3.74
CA ASP A 391 -12.23 14.57 2.41
C ASP A 391 -12.95 13.59 1.47
N LEU A 392 -13.36 12.44 1.98
CA LEU A 392 -14.17 11.47 1.24
C LEU A 392 -15.63 11.94 1.13
N GLN A 393 -15.90 13.01 0.39
CA GLN A 393 -17.24 13.50 0.04
C GLN A 393 -17.55 13.31 -1.47
N PRO A 394 -18.80 12.97 -1.84
CA PRO A 394 -19.25 13.04 -3.23
C PRO A 394 -19.72 14.46 -3.61
N PRO A 395 -19.48 14.93 -4.85
CA PRO A 395 -19.83 16.29 -5.28
C PRO A 395 -21.34 16.50 -5.46
N VAL A 396 -21.80 17.72 -5.19
CA VAL A 396 -23.15 18.26 -5.46
C VAL A 396 -23.10 19.03 -6.78
N GLN A 397 -23.96 18.70 -7.75
CA GLN A 397 -24.00 19.33 -9.09
C GLN A 397 -24.75 20.67 -9.07
N GLY A 398 -24.16 21.70 -9.67
CA GLY A 398 -24.78 22.99 -9.99
C GLY A 398 -24.54 23.35 -11.47
N VAL A 399 -25.56 23.93 -12.09
CA VAL A 399 -25.80 24.11 -13.54
C VAL A 399 -24.96 25.26 -14.14
N LEU A 400 -24.46 25.08 -15.38
CA LEU A 400 -23.78 26.08 -16.22
C LEU A 400 -24.76 26.98 -16.98
N PRO A 401 -24.42 28.25 -17.25
CA PRO A 401 -24.83 28.97 -18.45
C PRO A 401 -23.68 29.20 -19.44
N LEU A 402 -24.06 29.24 -20.72
CA LEU A 402 -23.28 29.39 -21.95
C LEU A 402 -23.04 30.87 -22.34
N ASP A 403 -22.09 31.05 -23.26
CA ASP A 403 -22.01 32.03 -24.37
C ASP A 403 -20.96 33.16 -24.37
N ALA A 404 -20.58 33.50 -25.62
CA ALA A 404 -19.80 34.61 -26.20
C ALA A 404 -18.27 34.43 -26.28
N ASP A 405 -17.60 34.11 -27.39
CA ASP A 405 -17.66 34.44 -28.84
C ASP A 405 -16.66 35.56 -29.26
N THR A 406 -15.90 35.25 -30.34
CA THR A 406 -15.05 36.10 -31.22
C THR A 406 -13.78 36.73 -30.59
N THR A 407 -12.63 36.94 -31.26
CA THR A 407 -12.35 37.38 -32.64
C THR A 407 -10.88 37.00 -33.05
N PRO A 408 -10.51 36.97 -34.35
CA PRO A 408 -9.27 36.39 -34.91
C PRO A 408 -8.28 37.48 -35.47
N PRO A 409 -7.36 37.16 -36.41
CA PRO A 409 -5.96 36.75 -36.21
C PRO A 409 -4.93 37.79 -36.70
N ALA A 410 -3.63 37.62 -36.40
CA ALA A 410 -2.55 38.41 -37.02
C ALA A 410 -1.39 37.53 -37.51
N ARG A 411 -0.86 37.94 -38.67
CA ARG A 411 0.00 37.25 -39.65
C ARG A 411 1.51 37.29 -39.31
N PRO A 412 2.36 36.54 -40.06
CA PRO A 412 3.64 36.01 -39.61
C PRO A 412 4.82 36.96 -39.80
N THR A 413 5.90 36.71 -39.06
CA THR A 413 7.23 37.29 -39.28
C THR A 413 8.24 36.21 -39.71
N PRO A 414 9.26 36.55 -40.53
CA PRO A 414 10.04 35.62 -41.36
C PRO A 414 11.21 34.96 -40.60
N PRO A 415 11.83 33.90 -41.16
CA PRO A 415 12.82 33.09 -40.46
C PRO A 415 14.21 33.74 -40.46
N ALA A 416 14.97 33.49 -39.39
CA ALA A 416 16.40 33.78 -39.28
C ALA A 416 17.22 32.49 -39.50
N PRO A 417 18.50 32.61 -39.91
CA PRO A 417 19.18 31.67 -40.80
C PRO A 417 19.88 30.50 -40.09
N GLU A 418 20.07 29.43 -40.87
CA GLU A 418 20.68 28.15 -40.50
C GLU A 418 22.22 28.24 -40.43
N PRO A 419 22.90 27.66 -39.41
CA PRO A 419 24.34 27.46 -39.44
C PRO A 419 24.73 26.06 -39.98
N ALA A 420 25.86 26.06 -40.68
CA ALA A 420 26.42 25.02 -41.55
C ALA A 420 26.88 23.73 -40.81
N PRO A 421 27.10 22.61 -41.56
CA PRO A 421 27.17 21.25 -41.01
C PRO A 421 28.57 20.84 -40.52
N GLU A 422 28.61 20.07 -39.44
CA GLU A 422 29.79 19.35 -38.96
C GLU A 422 29.92 17.94 -39.60
N PRO A 423 31.15 17.37 -39.63
CA PRO A 423 31.53 16.32 -40.56
C PRO A 423 30.94 14.93 -40.23
N THR A 424 30.62 14.19 -41.30
CA THR A 424 30.02 12.87 -41.29
C THR A 424 30.91 11.80 -40.66
N ARG A 425 30.41 11.17 -39.60
CA ARG A 425 30.88 9.87 -39.10
C ARG A 425 30.37 8.74 -40.02
N PRO A 426 31.10 7.62 -40.18
CA PRO A 426 30.69 6.52 -41.03
C PRO A 426 29.39 5.89 -40.51
N GLU A 427 28.51 5.50 -41.44
CA GLU A 427 27.23 4.85 -41.13
C GLU A 427 27.44 3.58 -40.29
N PRO A 428 26.73 3.42 -39.15
CA PRO A 428 26.78 2.17 -38.41
C PRO A 428 26.09 1.07 -39.20
N ALA A 429 26.72 -0.12 -39.25
CA ALA A 429 26.10 -1.34 -39.73
C ALA A 429 24.71 -1.51 -39.10
N ALA A 430 23.71 -1.87 -39.91
CA ALA A 430 22.31 -1.94 -39.49
C ALA A 430 22.17 -2.68 -38.15
N GLU A 431 21.78 -1.96 -37.10
CA GLU A 431 21.58 -2.55 -35.78
C GLU A 431 20.41 -3.54 -35.85
N LEU A 432 20.68 -4.81 -35.50
CA LEU A 432 19.63 -5.83 -35.38
C LEU A 432 18.50 -5.30 -34.48
N THR A 433 17.27 -5.46 -34.95
CA THR A 433 16.05 -5.16 -34.20
C THR A 433 15.94 -6.04 -32.95
N LEU A 434 15.12 -5.61 -31.98
CA LEU A 434 14.89 -6.40 -30.76
C LEU A 434 14.38 -7.81 -31.08
N ALA A 435 13.51 -7.96 -32.08
CA ALA A 435 12.99 -9.25 -32.53
C ALA A 435 14.10 -10.16 -33.10
N GLU A 436 14.95 -9.62 -33.96
CA GLU A 436 16.08 -10.36 -34.55
C GLU A 436 17.08 -10.80 -33.49
N ARG A 437 17.32 -9.96 -32.47
CA ARG A 437 18.19 -10.33 -31.35
C ARG A 437 17.60 -11.44 -30.50
N ILE A 438 16.31 -11.38 -30.18
CA ILE A 438 15.62 -12.44 -29.42
C ILE A 438 15.72 -13.78 -30.18
N ALA A 439 15.64 -13.75 -31.51
CA ALA A 439 15.77 -14.93 -32.36
C ALA A 439 17.17 -15.59 -32.31
N LEU A 440 18.21 -14.88 -31.84
CA LEU A 440 19.56 -15.45 -31.64
C LEU A 440 19.62 -16.44 -30.46
N GLY A 441 18.59 -16.48 -29.61
CA GLY A 441 18.46 -17.40 -28.49
C GLY A 441 19.03 -16.87 -27.17
N GLU A 442 18.65 -17.55 -26.09
CA GLU A 442 18.97 -17.21 -24.70
C GLU A 442 20.26 -17.90 -24.24
N ARG A 443 21.19 -17.10 -23.65
CA ARG A 443 22.39 -17.60 -22.98
C ARG A 443 22.14 -17.85 -21.49
N SER A 444 21.42 -16.94 -20.82
CA SER A 444 21.08 -17.07 -19.41
C SER A 444 19.85 -16.25 -19.03
N ARG A 445 19.19 -16.67 -17.96
CA ARG A 445 18.02 -15.99 -17.38
C ARG A 445 18.13 -15.87 -15.89
N THR A 446 17.73 -14.71 -15.38
CA THR A 446 17.68 -14.40 -13.96
C THR A 446 16.36 -13.74 -13.67
N GLU A 447 15.59 -14.30 -12.74
CA GLU A 447 14.32 -13.70 -12.31
C GLU A 447 14.60 -12.37 -11.60
N LEU A 448 13.96 -11.29 -12.07
CA LEU A 448 14.08 -9.95 -11.45
C LEU A 448 12.96 -9.71 -10.44
N SER A 449 11.73 -10.05 -10.83
CA SER A 449 10.55 -9.96 -9.98
C SER A 449 9.46 -10.90 -10.50
N GLY A 450 8.61 -11.40 -9.61
CA GLY A 450 7.47 -12.24 -9.95
C GLY A 450 6.37 -12.03 -8.92
N GLY A 451 5.11 -11.97 -9.36
CA GLY A 451 3.99 -11.61 -8.47
C GLY A 451 2.59 -11.75 -9.09
N MET A 452 1.59 -11.11 -8.46
CA MET A 452 0.18 -11.16 -8.87
C MET A 452 -0.07 -10.64 -10.29
N TYR A 453 0.73 -9.68 -10.75
CA TYR A 453 0.57 -9.02 -12.06
C TYR A 453 1.43 -9.64 -13.16
N GLY A 454 2.45 -10.43 -12.84
CA GLY A 454 3.30 -11.06 -13.86
C GLY A 454 4.67 -11.45 -13.36
N ASP A 455 5.42 -12.14 -14.23
CA ASP A 455 6.81 -12.52 -14.02
C ASP A 455 7.72 -11.69 -14.93
N THR A 456 8.80 -11.16 -14.35
CA THR A 456 9.79 -10.32 -15.02
C THR A 456 11.16 -10.95 -14.86
N ASN A 457 11.81 -11.23 -15.98
CA ASN A 457 13.10 -11.91 -16.02
C ASN A 457 14.11 -11.04 -16.77
N LEU A 458 15.32 -10.93 -16.26
CA LEU A 458 16.46 -10.46 -17.02
C LEU A 458 17.00 -11.63 -17.83
N VAL A 459 17.12 -11.44 -19.13
CA VAL A 459 17.64 -12.45 -20.05
C VAL A 459 18.88 -11.89 -20.74
N THR A 460 19.95 -12.67 -20.76
CA THR A 460 21.13 -12.39 -21.59
C THR A 460 21.05 -13.27 -22.81
N LEU A 461 21.05 -12.67 -24.00
CA LEU A 461 20.99 -13.33 -25.28
C LEU A 461 22.37 -13.86 -25.70
N ASN A 462 22.41 -14.70 -26.74
CA ASN A 462 23.64 -15.33 -27.23
C ASN A 462 24.67 -14.34 -27.77
N ASP A 463 24.25 -13.17 -28.25
CA ASP A 463 25.12 -12.06 -28.66
C ASP A 463 25.63 -11.21 -27.47
N GLY A 464 25.23 -11.56 -26.23
CA GLY A 464 25.55 -10.81 -25.02
C GLY A 464 24.59 -9.66 -24.71
N THR A 465 23.61 -9.39 -25.58
CA THR A 465 22.59 -8.36 -25.35
C THR A 465 21.74 -8.72 -24.13
N ARG A 466 21.46 -7.74 -23.28
CA ARG A 466 20.55 -7.89 -22.15
C ARG A 466 19.17 -7.38 -22.52
N VAL A 467 18.16 -8.18 -22.25
CA VAL A 467 16.75 -7.85 -22.46
C VAL A 467 15.95 -8.24 -21.22
N VAL A 468 14.78 -7.67 -21.06
CA VAL A 468 13.85 -8.01 -19.99
C VAL A 468 12.64 -8.71 -20.60
N HIS A 469 12.33 -9.89 -20.11
CA HIS A 469 11.21 -10.69 -20.53
C HIS A 469 10.09 -10.61 -19.49
N LYS A 470 8.89 -10.16 -19.92
CA LYS A 470 7.73 -9.94 -19.07
C LYS A 470 6.56 -10.84 -19.52
N VAL A 471 6.03 -11.61 -18.57
CA VAL A 471 4.82 -12.42 -18.74
C VAL A 471 3.77 -11.92 -17.78
N ALA A 472 2.75 -11.22 -18.29
CA ALA A 472 1.63 -10.72 -17.50
C ALA A 472 0.68 -11.86 -17.08
N LYS A 473 0.11 -11.77 -15.87
CA LYS A 473 -0.78 -12.80 -15.30
C LYS A 473 -2.20 -12.28 -15.14
N ARG A 474 -3.18 -13.15 -15.40
CA ARG A 474 -4.60 -12.83 -15.17
C ARG A 474 -4.85 -12.66 -13.68
N THR A 475 -5.39 -11.50 -13.29
CA THR A 475 -5.72 -11.20 -11.89
C THR A 475 -7.17 -11.56 -11.58
N HIS A 476 -7.51 -11.71 -10.29
CA HIS A 476 -8.85 -12.09 -9.82
C HIS A 476 -9.93 -11.00 -9.99
N PHE A 477 -9.63 -9.85 -10.58
CA PHE A 477 -10.50 -8.67 -10.60
C PHE A 477 -11.04 -8.25 -11.98
N GLY A 478 -10.53 -8.78 -13.10
CA GLY A 478 -10.78 -8.30 -14.48
C GLY A 478 -10.22 -6.88 -14.72
N ASP A 479 -9.60 -6.50 -15.84
CA ASP A 479 -9.24 -7.14 -17.11
C ASP A 479 -7.71 -7.39 -17.17
N ASP A 480 -7.31 -8.65 -17.30
CA ASP A 480 -6.77 -9.30 -18.50
C ASP A 480 -5.35 -8.86 -18.83
N ALA A 481 -4.41 -9.79 -18.62
CA ALA A 481 -2.97 -9.62 -18.77
C ALA A 481 -2.52 -8.99 -20.10
N LYS A 482 -3.40 -8.97 -21.10
CA LYS A 482 -3.25 -8.21 -22.35
C LYS A 482 -3.21 -6.70 -22.13
N ASP A 483 -4.04 -6.16 -21.26
CA ASP A 483 -4.17 -4.73 -20.99
C ASP A 483 -2.88 -4.19 -20.40
N GLN A 484 -2.26 -4.95 -19.50
CA GLN A 484 -0.95 -4.63 -18.94
C GLN A 484 0.16 -4.61 -20.01
N VAL A 485 0.12 -5.56 -20.96
CA VAL A 485 1.08 -5.61 -22.08
C VAL A 485 0.82 -4.48 -23.07
N ASP A 486 -0.45 -4.15 -23.36
CA ASP A 486 -0.81 -3.00 -24.19
C ASP A 486 -0.33 -1.69 -23.52
N ALA A 487 -0.53 -1.55 -22.21
CA ALA A 487 -0.08 -0.40 -21.43
C ALA A 487 1.44 -0.26 -21.45
N GLU A 488 2.19 -1.34 -21.26
CA GLU A 488 3.65 -1.30 -21.29
C GLU A 488 4.18 -0.77 -22.64
N ILE A 489 3.59 -1.23 -23.75
CA ILE A 489 4.00 -0.82 -25.10
C ILE A 489 3.62 0.64 -25.37
N LEU A 490 2.33 0.96 -25.23
CA LEU A 490 1.79 2.27 -25.62
C LEU A 490 2.35 3.41 -24.74
N ALA A 491 2.50 3.17 -23.44
CA ALA A 491 3.11 4.16 -22.55
C ALA A 491 4.61 4.37 -22.83
N GLY A 492 5.33 3.30 -23.21
CA GLY A 492 6.71 3.39 -23.66
C GLY A 492 6.84 4.22 -24.95
N ASP A 493 5.91 4.04 -25.91
CA ASP A 493 5.85 4.83 -27.14
C ASP A 493 5.55 6.31 -26.86
N VAL A 494 4.59 6.59 -25.98
CA VAL A 494 4.26 7.96 -25.54
C VAL A 494 5.47 8.60 -24.86
N ALA A 495 6.16 7.89 -23.97
CA ALA A 495 7.38 8.38 -23.32
C ALA A 495 8.47 8.76 -24.34
N ARG A 496 8.72 7.89 -25.31
CA ARG A 496 9.70 8.15 -26.38
C ARG A 496 9.30 9.33 -27.26
N ALA A 497 8.02 9.44 -27.64
CA ALA A 497 7.52 10.58 -28.40
C ALA A 497 7.72 11.92 -27.68
N LEU A 498 7.69 11.90 -26.34
CA LEU A 498 7.97 13.06 -25.48
C LEU A 498 9.47 13.24 -25.14
N GLY A 499 10.37 12.50 -25.79
CA GLY A 499 11.82 12.63 -25.59
C GLY A 499 12.34 12.01 -24.29
N ILE A 500 11.52 11.21 -23.60
CA ILE A 500 11.89 10.49 -22.37
C ILE A 500 12.46 9.12 -22.78
N PRO A 501 13.70 8.78 -22.38
CA PRO A 501 14.23 7.44 -22.58
C PRO A 501 13.33 6.39 -21.92
N ALA A 502 12.85 5.43 -22.72
CA ALA A 502 12.00 4.33 -22.30
C ALA A 502 12.28 3.09 -23.17
N PRO A 503 12.22 1.87 -22.60
CA PRO A 503 12.62 0.64 -23.29
C PRO A 503 11.74 0.35 -24.50
N ARG A 504 12.34 0.02 -25.65
CA ARG A 504 11.56 -0.52 -26.77
C ARG A 504 11.07 -1.92 -26.42
N THR A 505 9.90 -2.26 -26.94
CA THR A 505 9.18 -3.48 -26.61
C THR A 505 8.90 -4.30 -27.87
N HIS A 506 8.93 -5.63 -27.75
CA HIS A 506 8.54 -6.58 -28.77
C HIS A 506 7.53 -7.56 -28.17
N ARG A 507 6.28 -7.51 -28.66
CA ARG A 507 5.22 -8.42 -28.21
C ARG A 507 5.40 -9.79 -28.83
N VAL A 508 5.35 -10.83 -28.01
CA VAL A 508 5.44 -12.23 -28.46
C VAL A 508 4.10 -12.96 -28.28
N GLY A 509 3.26 -12.52 -27.35
CA GLY A 509 1.93 -13.09 -27.13
C GLY A 509 0.93 -12.07 -26.58
N PRO A 510 -0.33 -12.47 -26.38
CA PRO A 510 -1.35 -11.57 -25.81
C PRO A 510 -0.96 -11.09 -24.41
N THR A 511 -0.19 -11.88 -23.65
CA THR A 511 0.19 -11.61 -22.26
C THR A 511 1.71 -11.59 -22.07
N GLU A 512 2.48 -11.48 -23.16
CA GLU A 512 3.93 -11.67 -23.13
C GLU A 512 4.64 -10.68 -24.05
N LEU A 513 5.66 -10.03 -23.50
CA LEU A 513 6.53 -9.12 -24.24
C LEU A 513 7.98 -9.23 -23.77
N TRP A 514 8.86 -8.82 -24.66
CA TRP A 514 10.26 -8.58 -24.41
C TRP A 514 10.53 -7.08 -24.50
N GLN A 515 11.44 -6.57 -23.71
CA GLN A 515 11.82 -5.17 -23.75
C GLN A 515 13.33 -5.01 -23.60
N GLU A 516 13.86 -3.90 -24.10
CA GLU A 516 15.27 -3.55 -23.95
C GLU A 516 15.64 -3.42 -22.47
N PHE A 517 16.82 -3.92 -22.08
CA PHE A 517 17.36 -3.65 -20.75
C PHE A 517 17.88 -2.21 -20.69
N MET A 518 17.27 -1.38 -19.84
CA MET A 518 17.74 -0.01 -19.65
C MET A 518 18.88 0.04 -18.63
N PRO A 519 20.08 0.53 -19.01
CA PRO A 519 21.15 0.75 -18.05
C PRO A 519 20.80 1.90 -17.12
N GLY A 520 21.23 1.84 -15.86
CA GLY A 520 20.98 2.92 -14.89
C GLY A 520 20.90 2.44 -13.45
N THR A 521 20.77 3.40 -12.54
CA THR A 521 20.54 3.14 -11.11
C THR A 521 19.11 3.47 -10.76
N LEU A 522 18.38 2.54 -10.14
CA LEU A 522 17.03 2.77 -9.63
C LEU A 522 16.99 4.03 -8.76
N ALA A 523 15.98 4.86 -8.95
CA ALA A 523 15.82 6.08 -8.17
C ALA A 523 15.73 5.82 -6.66
N ALA A 524 15.29 4.64 -6.23
CA ALA A 524 15.27 4.21 -4.84
C ALA A 524 16.68 4.02 -4.24
N LYS A 525 17.66 3.71 -5.10
CA LYS A 525 19.06 3.45 -4.72
C LYS A 525 19.99 4.60 -5.11
N ALA A 526 19.56 5.48 -6.01
CA ALA A 526 20.32 6.63 -6.45
C ALA A 526 20.31 7.75 -5.40
N LYS A 527 21.48 8.38 -5.18
CA LYS A 527 21.55 9.66 -4.47
C LYS A 527 21.00 10.75 -5.39
N LYS A 528 19.71 11.07 -5.24
CA LYS A 528 19.04 12.06 -6.08
C LYS A 528 19.62 13.45 -5.80
N PRO A 529 19.86 14.29 -6.82
CA PRO A 529 20.10 15.73 -6.65
C PRO A 529 18.94 16.37 -5.86
N LYS A 530 19.09 17.61 -5.36
CA LYS A 530 17.95 18.29 -4.71
C LYS A 530 16.89 18.73 -5.72
N ASP A 531 17.29 19.09 -6.94
CA ASP A 531 16.44 19.79 -7.91
C ASP A 531 15.89 18.89 -9.04
N TRP A 532 16.12 17.57 -8.97
CA TRP A 532 15.70 16.60 -9.99
C TRP A 532 14.18 16.55 -10.24
N LEU A 533 13.36 16.95 -9.27
CA LEU A 533 11.91 16.99 -9.43
C LEU A 533 11.50 18.16 -10.34
N THR A 534 12.21 19.27 -10.26
CA THR A 534 11.96 20.52 -11.00
C THR A 534 12.88 20.70 -12.20
N SER A 535 13.73 19.72 -12.51
CA SER A 535 14.54 19.70 -13.74
C SER A 535 13.67 19.41 -14.96
N ASP A 536 14.18 19.67 -16.16
CA ASP A 536 13.41 19.43 -17.39
C ASP A 536 13.01 17.95 -17.56
N ASP A 537 13.89 17.02 -17.19
CA ASP A 537 13.56 15.59 -17.16
C ASP A 537 12.49 15.25 -16.10
N GLY A 538 12.47 15.99 -14.98
CA GLY A 538 11.41 15.86 -13.98
C GLY A 538 10.06 16.37 -14.48
N TRP A 539 10.06 17.50 -15.18
CA TRP A 539 8.88 18.04 -15.88
C TRP A 539 8.37 17.10 -16.97
N ARG A 540 9.27 16.51 -17.76
CA ARG A 540 8.91 15.51 -18.77
C ARG A 540 8.23 14.29 -18.14
N LEU A 541 8.81 13.74 -17.07
CA LEU A 541 8.20 12.59 -16.39
C LEU A 541 6.86 12.93 -15.73
N ALA A 542 6.71 14.14 -15.19
CA ALA A 542 5.43 14.64 -14.68
C ALA A 542 4.38 14.78 -15.76
N PHE A 543 4.75 15.34 -16.90
CA PHE A 543 3.87 15.47 -18.04
C PHE A 543 3.45 14.11 -18.58
N LEU A 544 4.37 13.16 -18.69
CA LEU A 544 4.08 11.77 -19.06
C LEU A 544 3.07 11.13 -18.11
N ASP A 545 3.32 11.18 -16.80
CA ASP A 545 2.45 10.54 -15.81
C ASP A 545 1.05 11.17 -15.78
N ALA A 546 0.96 12.48 -16.00
CA ALA A 546 -0.29 13.21 -16.07
C ALA A 546 -1.12 12.84 -17.31
N LEU A 547 -0.47 12.68 -18.46
CA LEU A 547 -1.13 12.23 -19.70
C LEU A 547 -1.64 10.80 -19.58
N LEU A 548 -0.80 9.91 -19.04
CA LEU A 548 -1.05 8.48 -18.96
C LEU A 548 -1.93 8.07 -17.78
N ASP A 549 -2.23 8.98 -16.85
CA ASP A 549 -2.90 8.62 -15.58
C ASP A 549 -2.19 7.46 -14.90
N TYR A 550 -0.90 7.64 -14.65
CA TYR A 550 -0.02 6.58 -14.20
C TYR A 550 -0.05 6.45 -12.67
N PRO A 551 -0.61 5.36 -12.10
CA PRO A 551 -0.92 5.25 -10.68
C PRO A 551 0.28 4.90 -9.80
N ASP A 552 1.34 4.36 -10.40
CA ASP A 552 2.40 3.63 -9.68
C ASP A 552 3.80 4.27 -9.88
N ARG A 553 3.90 5.61 -10.03
CA ARG A 553 5.23 6.26 -10.18
C ARG A 553 5.95 6.39 -8.85
N HIS A 554 6.50 5.27 -8.39
CA HIS A 554 7.40 5.22 -7.24
C HIS A 554 8.88 5.11 -7.65
N SER A 555 9.79 5.21 -6.67
CA SER A 555 11.24 5.27 -6.90
C SER A 555 11.87 4.01 -7.50
N TYR A 556 11.12 2.93 -7.71
CA TYR A 556 11.58 1.75 -8.45
C TYR A 556 11.13 1.72 -9.92
N ASN A 557 10.25 2.61 -10.37
CA ASN A 557 9.68 2.60 -11.73
C ASN A 557 10.31 3.68 -12.63
N TRP A 558 11.54 4.07 -12.30
CA TRP A 558 12.38 4.92 -13.12
C TRP A 558 13.84 4.83 -12.64
N LEU A 559 14.76 5.06 -13.57
CA LEU A 559 16.20 4.98 -13.36
C LEU A 559 16.85 6.35 -13.59
N MET A 560 18.01 6.54 -12.97
CA MET A 560 18.96 7.57 -13.38
C MET A 560 20.05 6.93 -14.24
N HIS A 561 20.22 7.43 -15.46
CA HIS A 561 21.29 7.00 -16.36
C HIS A 561 21.95 8.19 -17.02
N ARG A 562 23.27 8.36 -16.81
CA ARG A 562 24.07 9.47 -17.38
C ARG A 562 23.43 10.85 -17.16
N GLY A 563 22.90 11.08 -15.96
CA GLY A 563 22.25 12.35 -15.60
C GLY A 563 20.81 12.52 -16.10
N ARG A 564 20.28 11.57 -16.87
CA ARG A 564 18.90 11.60 -17.38
C ARG A 564 17.97 10.66 -16.64
N ILE A 565 16.69 11.03 -16.61
CA ILE A 565 15.61 10.15 -16.15
C ILE A 565 15.26 9.16 -17.25
N VAL A 566 15.21 7.89 -16.91
CA VAL A 566 14.71 6.81 -17.77
C VAL A 566 13.43 6.27 -17.15
N SER A 567 12.33 6.30 -17.90
CA SER A 567 11.04 5.79 -17.45
C SER A 567 10.94 4.30 -17.76
N ILE A 568 10.59 3.49 -16.75
CA ILE A 568 10.44 2.04 -16.88
C ILE A 568 9.16 1.56 -16.19
N ASP A 569 8.76 0.34 -16.49
CA ASP A 569 7.67 -0.38 -15.83
C ASP A 569 6.29 0.24 -16.04
N HIS A 570 5.86 0.33 -17.30
CA HIS A 570 4.63 1.06 -17.64
C HIS A 570 3.34 0.25 -17.56
N GLY A 571 3.39 -1.00 -17.11
CA GLY A 571 2.27 -1.93 -17.16
C GLY A 571 0.99 -1.46 -16.46
N LEU A 572 1.07 -0.54 -15.50
CA LEU A 572 -0.09 0.05 -14.82
C LEU A 572 -0.55 1.41 -15.41
N ALA A 573 0.01 1.85 -16.53
CA ALA A 573 -0.44 3.05 -17.22
C ALA A 573 -1.91 2.95 -17.64
N PHE A 574 -2.53 4.11 -17.86
CA PHE A 574 -3.95 4.25 -18.19
C PHE A 574 -4.83 3.70 -17.06
N GLY A 575 -4.59 4.17 -15.82
CA GLY A 575 -4.91 3.59 -14.50
C GLY A 575 -6.34 3.11 -14.18
N PHE A 576 -7.20 2.91 -15.17
CA PHE A 576 -8.47 2.20 -15.08
C PHE A 576 -8.62 1.36 -16.35
N TRP A 577 -8.16 0.11 -16.41
CA TRP A 577 -8.15 -0.66 -17.66
C TRP A 577 -9.53 -0.93 -18.30
N ASN A 578 -10.63 -0.62 -17.61
CA ASN A 578 -11.97 -0.60 -18.21
C ASN A 578 -12.27 0.76 -18.89
N ASP A 579 -12.57 0.71 -20.18
CA ASP A 579 -12.90 1.85 -21.05
C ASP A 579 -13.99 2.78 -20.48
N GLU A 580 -14.98 2.26 -19.75
CA GLU A 580 -16.03 3.09 -19.14
C GLU A 580 -15.44 4.03 -18.07
N ALA A 581 -14.51 3.54 -17.26
CA ALA A 581 -13.84 4.31 -16.23
C ALA A 581 -12.80 5.27 -16.82
N VAL A 582 -12.08 4.85 -17.88
CA VAL A 582 -11.17 5.73 -18.65
C VAL A 582 -11.92 6.95 -19.18
N ASN A 583 -13.09 6.72 -19.80
CA ASN A 583 -13.90 7.79 -20.38
C ASN A 583 -14.47 8.74 -19.32
N GLN A 584 -14.91 8.23 -18.16
CA GLN A 584 -15.41 9.07 -17.05
C GLN A 584 -14.33 9.97 -16.42
N ALA A 585 -13.06 9.55 -16.53
CA ALA A 585 -11.88 10.25 -16.04
C ALA A 585 -11.16 11.11 -17.12
N ALA A 586 -11.66 11.13 -18.36
CA ALA A 586 -11.05 11.88 -19.46
C ALA A 586 -10.94 13.38 -19.13
N GLY A 587 -9.78 13.98 -19.45
CA GLY A 587 -9.52 15.41 -19.24
C GLY A 587 -9.29 15.84 -17.79
N LYS A 588 -9.40 14.93 -16.82
CA LYS A 588 -9.25 15.22 -15.40
C LYS A 588 -7.84 14.81 -14.93
N PRO A 589 -7.18 15.60 -14.07
CA PRO A 589 -5.93 15.18 -13.47
C PRO A 589 -6.24 14.16 -12.40
N ILE A 590 -5.74 12.94 -12.54
CA ILE A 590 -5.89 11.93 -11.51
C ILE A 590 -4.65 11.98 -10.64
N ILE A 591 -4.85 12.31 -9.36
CA ILE A 591 -3.76 12.47 -8.42
C ILE A 591 -3.54 11.16 -7.68
N HIS A 592 -2.34 10.60 -7.83
CA HIS A 592 -1.92 9.37 -7.15
C HIS A 592 -0.98 9.68 -5.98
N ALA A 593 -1.22 9.06 -4.83
CA ALA A 593 -0.50 9.43 -3.60
C ALA A 593 0.99 9.08 -3.56
N GLU A 594 1.48 8.22 -4.45
CA GLU A 594 2.86 7.74 -4.43
C GLU A 594 3.81 8.56 -5.34
N GLY A 595 3.26 9.24 -6.36
CA GLY A 595 4.01 10.15 -7.22
C GLY A 595 4.21 11.52 -6.57
N LYS A 596 5.38 12.16 -6.77
CA LYS A 596 5.57 13.60 -6.47
C LYS A 596 5.46 14.47 -7.71
N PHE A 597 5.42 13.88 -8.89
CA PHE A 597 5.50 14.59 -10.15
C PHE A 597 4.21 15.32 -10.52
N TRP A 598 3.04 14.79 -10.13
CA TRP A 598 1.75 15.44 -10.38
C TRP A 598 1.65 16.83 -9.75
N THR A 599 2.43 17.14 -8.70
CA THR A 599 2.36 18.45 -8.02
C THR A 599 2.80 19.61 -8.91
N LEU A 600 3.46 19.33 -10.03
CA LEU A 600 3.89 20.33 -11.00
C LEU A 600 2.77 20.80 -11.92
N LEU A 601 1.73 19.98 -12.12
CA LEU A 601 0.69 20.19 -13.13
C LEU A 601 -0.72 20.26 -12.53
N ALA A 602 -0.92 19.68 -11.35
CA ALA A 602 -2.21 19.66 -10.70
C ALA A 602 -2.07 19.88 -9.19
N ARG A 603 -3.09 20.50 -8.61
CA ARG A 603 -3.31 20.57 -7.18
C ARG A 603 -4.41 19.61 -6.79
N ARG A 604 -4.34 19.11 -5.56
CA ARG A 604 -5.48 18.40 -4.99
C ARG A 604 -6.66 19.35 -4.86
N PRO A 605 -7.89 18.88 -5.07
CA PRO A 605 -9.06 19.68 -4.74
C PRO A 605 -9.00 19.97 -3.24
N ASP A 606 -9.52 21.12 -2.83
CA ASP A 606 -9.81 21.34 -1.42
C ASP A 606 -11.20 20.73 -1.14
N PRO A 607 -11.31 19.65 -0.35
CA PRO A 607 -10.25 19.15 0.52
C PRO A 607 -9.53 17.88 -0.02
N PRO A 608 -8.23 17.69 0.32
CA PRO A 608 -7.31 16.79 -0.37
C PRO A 608 -7.66 15.30 -0.31
N ASN A 609 -8.24 14.78 -1.39
CA ASN A 609 -8.43 13.34 -1.59
C ASN A 609 -7.12 12.57 -1.89
N PHE A 610 -7.02 11.35 -1.36
CA PHE A 610 -5.83 10.50 -1.43
C PHE A 610 -5.66 9.82 -2.82
N HIS A 611 -6.75 9.54 -3.51
CA HIS A 611 -6.80 9.51 -4.98
C HIS A 611 -8.05 10.26 -5.38
N GLY A 612 -7.91 11.22 -6.27
CA GLY A 612 -9.01 12.09 -6.64
C GLY A 612 -8.75 12.75 -7.96
N ILE A 613 -9.84 13.11 -8.62
CA ILE A 613 -9.83 14.10 -9.68
C ILE A 613 -9.35 15.39 -9.03
N GLY A 614 -8.12 15.79 -9.34
CA GLY A 614 -7.54 17.07 -8.96
C GLY A 614 -8.09 18.23 -9.75
N GLU A 615 -7.46 19.37 -9.55
CA GLU A 615 -7.60 20.53 -10.42
C GLU A 615 -6.28 20.76 -11.12
N TRP A 616 -6.31 20.96 -12.43
CA TRP A 616 -5.15 21.45 -13.15
C TRP A 616 -4.78 22.83 -12.62
N ILE A 617 -3.49 23.11 -12.52
CA ILE A 617 -2.98 24.41 -12.12
C ILE A 617 -2.23 25.04 -13.26
N ASP A 618 -2.25 26.37 -13.29
CA ASP A 618 -1.34 27.15 -14.13
C ASP A 618 0.09 26.71 -13.83
N ASN A 619 0.82 26.34 -14.88
CA ASN A 619 2.09 25.63 -14.79
C ASN A 619 3.13 26.21 -15.74
N ASP A 620 4.40 25.88 -15.46
CA ASP A 620 5.57 26.42 -16.17
C ASP A 620 5.86 25.72 -17.50
N LEU A 621 4.92 24.95 -18.06
CA LEU A 621 5.07 24.40 -19.42
C LEU A 621 4.83 25.50 -20.45
N HIS A 622 5.68 25.54 -21.47
CA HIS A 622 5.53 26.47 -22.59
C HIS A 622 4.41 26.02 -23.52
N PRO A 623 3.53 26.91 -24.02
CA PRO A 623 2.47 26.53 -24.97
C PRO A 623 2.98 25.81 -26.23
N ASP A 624 4.13 26.22 -26.78
CA ASP A 624 4.75 25.54 -27.92
C ASP A 624 5.20 24.11 -27.61
N ASP A 625 5.64 23.82 -26.37
CA ASP A 625 5.97 22.44 -25.97
C ASP A 625 4.74 21.54 -26.05
N ILE A 626 3.57 22.08 -25.64
CA ILE A 626 2.31 21.36 -25.72
C ILE A 626 1.89 21.16 -27.18
N ALA A 627 2.09 22.18 -28.03
CA ALA A 627 1.80 22.09 -29.46
C ALA A 627 2.67 21.04 -30.16
N GLU A 628 3.96 21.01 -29.86
CA GLU A 628 4.88 20.04 -30.42
C GLU A 628 4.66 18.63 -29.85
N ALA A 629 4.41 18.50 -28.54
CA ALA A 629 3.99 17.24 -27.93
C ALA A 629 2.72 16.70 -28.60
N ARG A 630 1.72 17.55 -28.87
CA ARG A 630 0.50 17.18 -29.60
C ARG A 630 0.82 16.61 -30.98
N GLN A 631 1.70 17.27 -31.74
CA GLN A 631 2.10 16.79 -33.07
C GLN A 631 2.82 15.43 -33.00
N ARG A 632 3.76 15.27 -32.06
CA ARG A 632 4.49 14.01 -31.87
C ARG A 632 3.55 12.87 -31.44
N LEU A 633 2.62 13.13 -30.53
CA LEU A 633 1.64 12.15 -30.05
C LEU A 633 0.65 11.73 -31.13
N GLN A 634 0.21 12.63 -32.02
CA GLN A 634 -0.71 12.32 -33.13
C GLN A 634 -0.21 11.17 -34.03
N GLN A 635 1.10 11.01 -34.15
CA GLN A 635 1.71 9.91 -34.91
C GLN A 635 1.44 8.53 -34.28
N LEU A 636 1.10 8.46 -33.00
CA LEU A 636 0.81 7.22 -32.28
C LEU A 636 -0.65 6.78 -32.39
N ARG A 637 -1.56 7.65 -32.88
CA ARG A 637 -2.99 7.33 -32.97
C ARG A 637 -3.28 6.02 -33.72
N PRO A 638 -2.66 5.72 -34.88
CA PRO A 638 -2.91 4.46 -35.58
C PRO A 638 -2.58 3.23 -34.72
N GLU A 639 -1.57 3.32 -33.87
CA GLU A 639 -1.15 2.21 -33.01
C GLU A 639 -2.15 1.95 -31.88
N PHE A 640 -2.68 3.00 -31.24
CA PHE A 640 -3.78 2.87 -30.28
C PHE A 640 -5.03 2.27 -30.92
N GLU A 641 -5.40 2.71 -32.13
CA GLU A 641 -6.54 2.17 -32.88
C GLU A 641 -6.32 0.70 -33.25
N ARG A 642 -5.12 0.33 -33.71
CA ARG A 642 -4.74 -1.05 -34.05
C ARG A 642 -4.81 -1.99 -32.85
N MET A 643 -4.45 -1.52 -31.65
CA MET A 643 -4.53 -2.30 -30.41
C MET A 643 -5.93 -2.34 -29.79
N GLY A 644 -6.91 -1.64 -30.37
CA GLY A 644 -8.27 -1.53 -29.82
C GLY A 644 -8.38 -0.60 -28.60
N ARG A 645 -7.42 0.31 -28.41
CA ARG A 645 -7.32 1.22 -27.24
C ARG A 645 -7.71 2.66 -27.57
N ARG A 646 -8.76 2.84 -28.38
CA ARG A 646 -9.26 4.18 -28.75
C ARG A 646 -9.66 5.00 -27.52
N ALA A 647 -10.31 4.40 -26.52
CA ALA A 647 -10.69 5.10 -25.29
C ALA A 647 -9.48 5.64 -24.52
N TRP A 648 -8.36 4.90 -24.51
CA TRP A 648 -7.12 5.33 -23.85
C TRP A 648 -6.50 6.52 -24.57
N TRP A 649 -6.51 6.47 -25.91
CA TRP A 649 -6.10 7.59 -26.75
C TRP A 649 -6.94 8.84 -26.49
N ASP A 650 -8.27 8.71 -26.54
CA ASP A 650 -9.19 9.83 -26.36
C ASP A 650 -9.04 10.47 -24.97
N ALA A 651 -8.90 9.67 -23.92
CA ALA A 651 -8.68 10.17 -22.56
C ALA A 651 -7.30 10.83 -22.38
N MET A 652 -6.24 10.28 -22.98
CA MET A 652 -4.90 10.88 -22.97
C MET A 652 -4.91 12.25 -23.67
N MET A 653 -5.52 12.33 -24.85
CA MET A 653 -5.62 13.59 -25.59
C MET A 653 -6.51 14.61 -24.87
N ALA A 654 -7.59 14.17 -24.22
CA ALA A 654 -8.40 15.07 -23.37
C ALA A 654 -7.57 15.65 -22.22
N ARG A 655 -6.67 14.88 -21.59
CA ARG A 655 -5.75 15.38 -20.55
C ARG A 655 -4.72 16.33 -21.13
N LEU A 656 -4.20 16.06 -22.33
CA LEU A 656 -3.29 16.97 -23.03
C LEU A 656 -3.94 18.35 -23.21
N GLU A 657 -5.18 18.41 -23.71
CA GLU A 657 -5.89 19.69 -23.90
C GLU A 657 -6.18 20.39 -22.57
N ALA A 658 -6.50 19.63 -21.52
CA ALA A 658 -6.72 20.20 -20.20
C ALA A 658 -5.41 20.78 -19.60
N ILE A 659 -4.27 20.12 -19.79
CA ILE A 659 -2.96 20.68 -19.41
C ILE A 659 -2.64 21.93 -20.24
N ALA A 660 -2.92 21.90 -21.55
CA ALA A 660 -2.70 23.02 -22.47
C ALA A 660 -3.40 24.30 -22.00
N ALA A 661 -4.63 24.18 -21.50
CA ALA A 661 -5.41 25.29 -20.98
C ALA A 661 -4.71 26.03 -19.81
N HIS A 662 -3.78 25.36 -19.13
CA HIS A 662 -3.04 25.87 -17.97
C HIS A 662 -1.54 26.10 -18.22
N ALA A 663 -1.05 25.89 -19.44
CA ALA A 663 0.34 26.17 -19.77
C ALA A 663 0.58 27.69 -19.80
N ARG A 664 1.44 28.20 -18.91
CA ARG A 664 1.80 29.64 -18.77
C ARG A 664 3.31 29.89 -18.81
N GLY A 665 4.11 28.84 -18.98
CA GLY A 665 5.56 28.91 -18.90
C GLY A 665 6.20 29.67 -20.06
N THR A 666 7.35 30.28 -19.77
CA THR A 666 8.21 30.97 -20.76
C THR A 666 9.42 30.13 -21.16
N THR A 667 9.62 28.96 -20.58
CA THR A 667 10.76 28.07 -20.82
C THR A 667 10.27 26.76 -21.43
N ARG A 668 10.88 26.36 -22.55
CA ARG A 668 10.67 25.05 -23.15
C ARG A 668 11.37 23.97 -22.33
N ARG A 669 10.62 22.97 -21.88
CA ARG A 669 11.01 21.89 -20.95
C ARG A 669 10.70 20.51 -21.48
N ILE A 670 9.72 20.35 -22.37
CA ILE A 670 9.27 19.04 -22.86
C ILE A 670 9.98 18.64 -24.15
N THR A 671 9.89 19.47 -25.20
CA THR A 671 10.26 19.06 -26.55
C THR A 671 11.67 19.41 -26.97
#